data_AF-A0A956KL79-F1
#
_entry.id   AF-A0A956KL79-F1
#
_cell.length_a   1.000
_cell.length_b   1.000
_cell.length_c   1.000
_cell.angle_alpha   90.00
_cell.angle_beta   90.00
_cell.angle_gamma   90.00
#
_symmetry.space_group_name_H-M   'P 1'
#
loop_
_entity.id
_entity.type
_entity.pdbx_description
1 polymer ?
#
loop_
_entity_poly.entity_id
_entity_poly.type
_entity_poly.pdbx_seq_one_letter_code
_entity_poly.pdbx_strand_id
1 'polypeptide(L)'
;GGWGTRGKSGTERLKAGLFHGIGFRTFSKTTGCEAMFIHAAPGGPQVEIFTFRPYGKATIWEQRDLLTLAAGLEAEVFLWECMALNPEYVDILQRGWMRDDYATITNTYPDHEDIQGPAGIDVAGVIGNFVPQGNLVISSELGFNPVLRDAAKRRNAEFIEIGDYDGDLLADDLLSLFPYSEHPRNIALVTEMARQLGLDPELSIVCMADYVYPDLGVLKRYPLVEVRGRRIEFVNGCSANERAGFLNNWKRTGCVNLAAAGNPEQMVITVVNNRDDRVSRSEVFSRILVNDVAVDAHVLIGTNLSGLSIFIDRALDNFVSEQELVDAEGLQTGGSGHERARTRLRALMARVRAPTDDWWDKLSTLIRLGFNALGRRFDPDGAEARAVRERVAALRDEDGSLDITAVKERIGKDPALTGALEKLFAASPAAPELASRWEVGHAPTYDDFHGHLDDRMARMIISGRLANTLEKVLAARDAAGLASLTAAMTKAWIACFKAQLVIVWDAGATGDQIIDQLARSVPPGVHVTVMGTQNIKGTGLDFIYRWLALDAVYLGLEKLESTDEQTRFDALRALDAHSDFGFTDTGMLVARLPEFSGGSAQEVAQRKALHEKAKIIHQQKLSKLSSNVGGAAAKGGKFWTSVEAWIDFIDGAVRYRQSRRLVQDLIDYRVSHNKMAVEMREIYARAKGGWLGKYLSAKIGLKKKGGDEEEEQKPATSEAAAVGEGEVPALAEGEALTEGVEGAEQIEGAAPGEAAAAAEDTAGSDERSSPRDERRRRGGAARRRQRQAQRRQAQQRRQKGRRRKQGRRRAA
;
A
#
# COMPACT_ATOMS: atom_id res chain seq x y z
N GLY A 1 -1.18 -21.49 13.09
CA GLY A 1 -1.42 -20.37 12.17
C GLY A 1 -1.50 -19.05 12.90
N GLY A 2 -1.87 -17.98 12.19
CA GLY A 2 -1.90 -16.62 12.74
C GLY A 2 -3.12 -15.80 12.34
N TRP A 3 -3.57 -14.94 13.26
CA TRP A 3 -4.60 -13.92 12.99
C TRP A 3 -4.19 -12.57 13.58
N GLY A 4 -4.69 -11.50 12.98
CA GLY A 4 -4.82 -10.19 13.61
C GLY A 4 -5.41 -9.20 12.63
N THR A 5 -5.65 -7.97 13.08
CA THR A 5 -5.99 -6.90 12.13
C THR A 5 -4.74 -6.53 11.32
N ARG A 6 -3.60 -6.32 12.00
CA ARG A 6 -2.30 -5.95 11.40
C ARG A 6 -1.18 -6.92 11.76
N GLY A 7 -0.12 -6.96 10.96
CA GLY A 7 1.07 -7.76 11.26
C GLY A 7 0.93 -9.26 10.99
N LYS A 8 -0.21 -9.74 10.47
CA LYS A 8 -0.41 -11.16 10.11
C LYS A 8 0.70 -11.69 9.20
N SER A 9 0.89 -11.03 8.06
CA SER A 9 1.81 -11.53 7.03
C SER A 9 3.26 -11.39 7.47
N GLY A 10 3.60 -10.30 8.17
CA GLY A 10 4.92 -10.14 8.80
C GLY A 10 5.19 -11.25 9.80
N THR A 11 4.24 -11.54 10.69
CA THR A 11 4.34 -12.62 11.69
C THR A 11 4.51 -14.00 11.05
N GLU A 12 3.72 -14.35 10.03
CA GLU A 12 3.89 -15.64 9.33
C GLU A 12 5.20 -15.74 8.53
N ARG A 13 5.74 -14.61 8.06
CA ARG A 13 7.06 -14.54 7.41
C ARG A 13 8.21 -14.66 8.40
N LEU A 14 8.09 -14.06 9.59
CA LEU A 14 9.03 -14.23 10.70
C LEU A 14 9.10 -15.71 11.12
N LYS A 15 7.94 -16.35 11.30
CA LYS A 15 7.86 -17.79 11.55
C LYS A 15 8.50 -18.60 10.43
N ALA A 16 8.26 -18.24 9.16
CA ALA A 16 8.88 -18.93 8.03
C ALA A 16 10.41 -18.80 8.06
N GLY A 17 10.94 -17.62 8.36
CA GLY A 17 12.37 -17.38 8.55
C GLY A 17 12.95 -18.22 9.70
N LEU A 18 12.27 -18.24 10.86
CA LEU A 18 12.65 -19.06 12.00
C LEU A 18 12.77 -20.55 11.63
N PHE A 19 11.69 -21.15 11.11
CA PHE A 19 11.65 -22.58 10.81
C PHE A 19 12.61 -22.96 9.67
N HIS A 20 12.79 -22.08 8.69
CA HIS A 20 13.79 -22.27 7.66
C HIS A 20 15.22 -22.24 8.20
N GLY A 21 15.53 -21.28 9.08
CA GLY A 21 16.86 -21.13 9.68
C GLY A 21 17.28 -22.30 10.55
N ILE A 22 16.32 -22.99 11.19
CA ILE A 22 16.58 -24.22 11.96
C ILE A 22 16.46 -25.50 11.11
N GLY A 23 16.24 -25.38 9.79
CA GLY A 23 16.37 -26.48 8.84
C GLY A 23 15.09 -27.22 8.45
N PHE A 24 13.89 -26.73 8.82
CA PHE A 24 12.63 -27.37 8.42
C PHE A 24 12.18 -27.01 7.01
N ARG A 25 11.58 -27.99 6.33
CA ARG A 25 10.82 -27.74 5.11
C ARG A 25 9.53 -27.00 5.44
N THR A 26 9.52 -25.71 5.17
CA THR A 26 8.45 -24.81 5.61
C THR A 26 7.60 -24.35 4.44
N PHE A 27 6.28 -24.43 4.59
CA PHE A 27 5.31 -23.84 3.67
C PHE A 27 4.51 -22.77 4.40
N SER A 28 4.55 -21.53 3.94
CA SER A 28 3.84 -20.41 4.57
C SER A 28 2.89 -19.74 3.60
N LYS A 29 1.59 -19.83 3.87
CA LYS A 29 0.59 -19.06 3.13
C LYS A 29 0.59 -17.62 3.64
N THR A 30 0.85 -16.68 2.75
CA THR A 30 0.82 -15.24 3.03
C THR A 30 -0.16 -14.54 2.08
N THR A 31 -0.97 -13.63 2.60
CA THR A 31 -2.02 -12.97 1.83
C THR A 31 -2.04 -11.46 2.04
N GLY A 32 -0.88 -10.90 2.40
CA GLY A 32 -0.61 -9.49 2.70
C GLY A 32 -0.95 -8.55 1.55
N CYS A 33 0.06 -8.01 0.87
CA CYS A 33 -0.19 -7.14 -0.30
C CYS A 33 -0.78 -7.91 -1.48
N GLU A 34 -0.29 -9.13 -1.70
CA GLU A 34 -0.73 -10.05 -2.75
C GLU A 34 -0.94 -11.45 -2.16
N ALA A 35 -1.72 -12.26 -2.87
CA ALA A 35 -1.94 -13.66 -2.50
C ALA A 35 -0.73 -14.50 -2.90
N MET A 36 0.01 -15.01 -1.93
CA MET A 36 1.27 -15.71 -2.17
C MET A 36 1.43 -16.90 -1.21
N PHE A 37 2.43 -17.71 -1.50
CA PHE A 37 2.96 -18.65 -0.53
C PHE A 37 4.48 -18.65 -0.63
N ILE A 38 5.12 -18.93 0.49
CA ILE A 38 6.56 -19.13 0.58
C ILE A 38 6.79 -20.62 0.76
N HIS A 39 7.69 -21.18 -0.05
CA HIS A 39 8.21 -22.51 0.19
C HIS A 39 9.71 -22.42 0.48
N ALA A 40 10.12 -23.02 1.59
CA ALA A 40 11.47 -22.98 2.12
C ALA A 40 11.99 -24.42 2.19
N ALA A 41 12.80 -24.82 1.22
CA ALA A 41 13.45 -26.13 1.25
C ALA A 41 14.70 -26.08 2.16
N PRO A 42 15.00 -27.14 2.95
CA PRO A 42 16.20 -27.18 3.78
C PRO A 42 17.48 -26.96 2.95
N GLY A 43 18.36 -26.06 3.41
CA GLY A 43 19.64 -25.75 2.76
C GLY A 43 19.55 -25.02 1.40
N GLY A 44 18.34 -24.71 0.91
CA GLY A 44 18.12 -23.94 -0.32
C GLY A 44 17.54 -22.56 -0.03
N PRO A 45 17.44 -21.67 -1.04
CA PRO A 45 16.80 -20.38 -0.86
C PRO A 45 15.28 -20.52 -0.68
N GLN A 46 14.70 -19.61 0.09
CA GLN A 46 13.25 -19.42 0.10
C GLN A 46 12.75 -18.85 -1.22
N VAL A 47 11.60 -19.35 -1.67
CA VAL A 47 10.94 -18.85 -2.88
C VAL A 47 9.51 -18.46 -2.56
N GLU A 48 9.17 -17.22 -2.90
CA GLU A 48 7.82 -16.70 -2.84
C GLU A 48 7.13 -16.81 -4.21
N ILE A 49 5.92 -17.36 -4.21
CA ILE A 49 5.17 -17.70 -5.42
C ILE A 49 3.75 -17.17 -5.31
N PHE A 50 3.24 -16.57 -6.39
CA PHE A 50 1.87 -16.10 -6.46
C PHE A 50 0.87 -17.25 -6.35
N THR A 51 -0.19 -17.02 -5.58
CA THR A 51 -1.40 -17.85 -5.59
C THR A 51 -2.37 -17.28 -6.62
N PHE A 52 -2.69 -18.06 -7.65
CA PHE A 52 -3.63 -17.60 -8.67
C PHE A 52 -5.07 -17.61 -8.13
N ARG A 53 -5.71 -16.43 -8.09
CA ARG A 53 -7.13 -16.27 -7.71
C ARG A 53 -7.99 -15.97 -8.93
N PRO A 54 -8.90 -16.88 -9.33
CA PRO A 54 -9.90 -16.58 -10.35
C PRO A 54 -10.69 -15.31 -9.98
N TYR A 55 -10.81 -14.37 -10.93
CA TYR A 55 -11.50 -13.08 -10.76
C TYR A 55 -10.98 -12.20 -9.61
N GLY A 56 -9.77 -12.46 -9.10
CA GLY A 56 -9.18 -11.68 -8.01
C GLY A 56 -9.88 -11.81 -6.66
N LYS A 57 -10.75 -12.82 -6.48
CA LYS A 57 -11.49 -13.05 -5.24
C LYS A 57 -10.90 -14.21 -4.44
N ALA A 58 -10.69 -13.98 -3.15
CA ALA A 58 -10.35 -15.05 -2.22
C ALA A 58 -11.54 -15.98 -2.04
N THR A 59 -11.28 -17.28 -1.97
CA THR A 59 -12.29 -18.30 -1.66
C THR A 59 -11.76 -19.22 -0.58
N ILE A 60 -12.65 -19.85 0.20
CA ILE A 60 -12.22 -20.80 1.23
C ILE A 60 -11.44 -21.99 0.63
N TRP A 61 -11.74 -22.36 -0.62
CA TRP A 61 -11.05 -23.43 -1.36
C TRP A 61 -9.56 -23.17 -1.59
N GLU A 62 -9.15 -21.90 -1.63
CA GLU A 62 -7.73 -21.52 -1.69
C GLU A 62 -6.93 -22.15 -0.54
N GLN A 63 -7.51 -22.23 0.67
CA GLN A 63 -6.84 -22.86 1.81
C GLN A 63 -6.63 -24.36 1.57
N ARG A 64 -7.66 -25.06 1.09
CA ARG A 64 -7.56 -26.50 0.79
C ARG A 64 -6.51 -26.76 -0.29
N ASP A 65 -6.51 -25.95 -1.34
CA ASP A 65 -5.61 -26.14 -2.48
C ASP A 65 -4.15 -25.91 -2.05
N LEU A 66 -3.87 -24.89 -1.24
CA LEU A 66 -2.53 -24.65 -0.68
C LEU A 66 -2.11 -25.71 0.33
N LEU A 67 -3.03 -26.22 1.15
CA LEU A 67 -2.75 -27.33 2.06
C LEU A 67 -2.40 -28.61 1.29
N THR A 68 -3.11 -28.88 0.19
CA THR A 68 -2.83 -30.03 -0.69
C THR A 68 -1.47 -29.87 -1.37
N LEU A 69 -1.14 -28.67 -1.84
CA LEU A 69 0.17 -28.36 -2.41
C LEU A 69 1.29 -28.54 -1.37
N ALA A 70 1.12 -28.03 -0.16
CA ALA A 70 2.11 -28.17 0.90
C ALA A 70 2.36 -29.64 1.25
N ALA A 71 1.31 -30.47 1.30
CA ALA A 71 1.44 -31.91 1.47
C ALA A 71 2.18 -32.57 0.29
N GLY A 72 1.89 -32.16 -0.95
CA GLY A 72 2.60 -32.65 -2.14
C GLY A 72 4.06 -32.22 -2.22
N LEU A 73 4.41 -31.09 -1.58
CA LEU A 73 5.80 -30.64 -1.38
C LEU A 73 6.42 -31.21 -0.09
N GLU A 74 5.71 -32.10 0.60
CA GLU A 74 6.15 -32.75 1.84
C GLU A 74 6.56 -31.76 2.94
N ALA A 75 5.86 -30.64 3.08
CA ALA A 75 6.15 -29.64 4.10
C ALA A 75 6.04 -30.23 5.52
N GLU A 76 7.06 -29.99 6.35
CA GLU A 76 7.11 -30.41 7.75
C GLU A 76 6.40 -29.39 8.64
N VAL A 77 6.45 -28.11 8.26
CA VAL A 77 5.79 -27.01 8.94
C VAL A 77 4.86 -26.28 7.98
N PHE A 78 3.57 -26.24 8.31
CA PHE A 78 2.57 -25.47 7.57
C PHE A 78 2.14 -24.23 8.35
N LEU A 79 2.53 -23.07 7.84
CA LEU A 79 2.18 -21.76 8.37
C LEU A 79 1.06 -21.14 7.52
N TRP A 80 0.17 -20.40 8.16
CA TRP A 80 -0.92 -19.74 7.46
C TRP A 80 -1.47 -18.59 8.26
N GLU A 81 -1.78 -17.51 7.54
CA GLU A 81 -2.61 -16.43 8.07
C GLU A 81 -4.08 -16.60 7.72
N CYS A 82 -4.93 -16.24 8.68
CA CYS A 82 -6.35 -16.20 8.47
C CYS A 82 -6.81 -14.82 7.96
N MET A 83 -7.69 -14.87 6.96
CA MET A 83 -8.34 -13.70 6.35
C MET A 83 -9.87 -13.78 6.39
N ALA A 84 -10.44 -14.86 6.94
CA ALA A 84 -11.88 -15.02 6.96
C ALA A 84 -12.51 -13.87 7.76
N LEU A 85 -13.52 -13.19 7.22
CA LEU A 85 -14.21 -12.13 7.96
C LEU A 85 -15.48 -12.65 8.63
N ASN A 86 -16.07 -13.72 8.08
CA ASN A 86 -17.26 -14.37 8.64
C ASN A 86 -16.84 -15.39 9.71
N PRO A 87 -17.32 -15.27 10.96
CA PRO A 87 -17.08 -16.24 12.04
C PRO A 87 -17.26 -17.70 11.66
N GLU A 88 -18.25 -18.04 10.83
CA GLU A 88 -18.50 -19.42 10.41
C GLU A 88 -17.34 -19.99 9.58
N TYR A 89 -16.71 -19.16 8.73
CA TYR A 89 -15.55 -19.58 7.94
C TYR A 89 -14.29 -19.67 8.79
N VAL A 90 -14.10 -18.78 9.76
CA VAL A 90 -13.01 -18.88 10.75
C VAL A 90 -13.02 -20.25 11.40
N ASP A 91 -14.22 -20.62 11.81
CA ASP A 91 -14.48 -21.75 12.64
C ASP A 91 -14.31 -23.06 11.87
N ILE A 92 -14.79 -23.13 10.62
CA ILE A 92 -14.51 -24.23 9.68
C ILE A 92 -13.02 -24.36 9.41
N LEU A 93 -12.35 -23.24 9.10
CA LEU A 93 -10.91 -23.25 8.80
C LEU A 93 -10.11 -23.75 9.99
N GLN A 94 -10.33 -23.17 11.18
CA GLN A 94 -9.51 -23.50 12.34
C GLN A 94 -9.83 -24.87 12.93
N ARG A 95 -11.11 -25.22 13.07
CA ARG A 95 -11.50 -26.47 13.77
C ARG A 95 -11.68 -27.66 12.84
N GLY A 96 -12.16 -27.38 11.63
CA GLY A 96 -12.40 -28.42 10.63
C GLY A 96 -11.11 -28.84 9.95
N TRP A 97 -10.37 -27.87 9.42
CA TRP A 97 -9.30 -28.14 8.45
C TRP A 97 -7.90 -28.03 9.05
N MET A 98 -7.60 -26.93 9.72
CA MET A 98 -6.22 -26.59 10.08
C MET A 98 -5.77 -27.16 11.43
N ARG A 99 -6.62 -27.08 12.46
CA ARG A 99 -6.40 -27.64 13.80
C ARG A 99 -5.03 -27.27 14.37
N ASP A 100 -4.72 -25.98 14.33
CA ASP A 100 -3.41 -25.44 14.70
C ASP A 100 -2.89 -25.98 16.04
N ASP A 101 -1.66 -26.51 16.03
CA ASP A 101 -0.91 -26.87 17.26
C ASP A 101 -0.59 -25.62 18.10
N TYR A 102 -0.29 -24.52 17.41
CA TYR A 102 -0.04 -23.20 17.97
C TYR A 102 -0.76 -22.13 17.13
N ALA A 103 -1.49 -21.24 17.81
CA ALA A 103 -2.09 -20.07 17.20
C ALA A 103 -1.44 -18.78 17.73
N THR A 104 -1.22 -17.80 16.85
CA THR A 104 -0.76 -16.46 17.27
C THR A 104 -1.77 -15.39 16.91
N ILE A 105 -2.05 -14.46 17.83
CA ILE A 105 -2.93 -13.32 17.61
C ILE A 105 -2.17 -12.00 17.79
N THR A 106 -1.94 -11.25 16.72
CA THR A 106 -1.10 -10.04 16.76
C THR A 106 -1.80 -8.83 17.39
N ASN A 107 -3.03 -8.54 17.00
CA ASN A 107 -3.86 -7.45 17.51
C ASN A 107 -5.31 -7.56 17.01
N THR A 108 -6.22 -6.82 17.65
CA THR A 108 -7.64 -6.74 17.29
C THR A 108 -8.07 -5.30 17.00
N TYR A 109 -7.24 -4.53 16.27
CA TYR A 109 -7.58 -3.16 15.91
C TYR A 109 -8.87 -3.09 15.07
N PRO A 110 -9.65 -2.01 15.15
CA PRO A 110 -10.82 -1.82 14.29
C PRO A 110 -10.42 -1.84 12.80
N ASP A 111 -10.94 -2.81 12.06
CA ASP A 111 -10.96 -2.87 10.59
C ASP A 111 -12.20 -3.67 10.18
N HIS A 112 -12.67 -3.49 8.95
CA HIS A 112 -13.84 -4.19 8.42
C HIS A 112 -15.09 -4.12 9.34
N GLU A 113 -15.28 -3.00 10.06
CA GLU A 113 -16.41 -2.79 10.98
C GLU A 113 -17.77 -2.87 10.27
N ASP A 114 -17.79 -2.63 8.96
CA ASP A 114 -18.94 -2.83 8.09
C ASP A 114 -19.38 -4.30 7.98
N ILE A 115 -18.46 -5.24 8.21
CA ILE A 115 -18.66 -6.69 8.12
C ILE A 115 -18.67 -7.34 9.51
N GLN A 116 -17.71 -6.99 10.37
CA GLN A 116 -17.47 -7.64 11.65
C GLN A 116 -18.29 -7.05 12.80
N GLY A 117 -18.76 -5.82 12.66
CA GLY A 117 -19.54 -5.12 13.67
C GLY A 117 -19.03 -3.69 13.91
N PRO A 118 -19.90 -2.77 14.34
CA PRO A 118 -19.61 -1.34 14.37
C PRO A 118 -18.63 -0.91 15.49
N ALA A 119 -18.17 -1.83 16.35
CA ALA A 119 -17.26 -1.52 17.45
C ALA A 119 -16.04 -2.46 17.46
N GLY A 120 -14.89 -1.95 17.93
CA GLY A 120 -13.65 -2.74 18.03
C GLY A 120 -13.77 -4.04 18.84
N ILE A 121 -14.67 -4.09 19.83
CA ILE A 121 -14.96 -5.33 20.58
C ILE A 121 -15.57 -6.42 19.70
N ASP A 122 -16.34 -6.05 18.67
CA ASP A 122 -16.93 -7.01 17.74
C ASP A 122 -15.84 -7.65 16.89
N VAL A 123 -14.86 -6.86 16.44
CA VAL A 123 -13.65 -7.36 15.74
C VAL A 123 -12.90 -8.35 16.62
N ALA A 124 -12.62 -8.00 17.88
CA ALA A 124 -11.98 -8.91 18.84
C ALA A 124 -12.78 -10.20 19.05
N GLY A 125 -14.12 -10.11 19.11
CA GLY A 125 -15.01 -11.26 19.23
C GLY A 125 -14.96 -12.20 18.01
N VAL A 126 -14.89 -11.64 16.79
CA VAL A 126 -14.71 -12.43 15.56
C VAL A 126 -13.35 -13.13 15.57
N ILE A 127 -12.28 -12.40 15.91
CA ILE A 127 -10.91 -12.93 16.00
C ILE A 127 -10.82 -14.03 17.06
N GLY A 128 -11.53 -13.91 18.18
CA GLY A 128 -11.60 -14.95 19.21
C GLY A 128 -12.13 -16.30 18.70
N ASN A 129 -12.83 -16.36 17.56
CA ASN A 129 -13.22 -17.66 16.97
C ASN A 129 -12.04 -18.42 16.36
N PHE A 130 -10.91 -17.75 16.14
CA PHE A 130 -9.66 -18.36 15.66
C PHE A 130 -8.91 -19.13 16.74
N VAL A 131 -9.28 -18.97 18.00
CA VAL A 131 -8.65 -19.73 19.09
C VAL A 131 -8.87 -21.23 18.86
N PRO A 132 -7.79 -22.04 18.79
CA PRO A 132 -7.89 -23.46 18.54
C PRO A 132 -8.55 -24.20 19.71
N GLN A 133 -8.97 -25.44 19.48
CA GLN A 133 -9.54 -26.29 20.52
C GLN A 133 -8.41 -27.04 21.24
N GLY A 134 -8.27 -26.89 22.55
CA GLY A 134 -7.32 -27.67 23.36
C GLY A 134 -5.85 -27.23 23.29
N ASN A 135 -5.48 -26.39 22.32
CA ASN A 135 -4.09 -26.07 21.99
C ASN A 135 -3.70 -24.65 22.44
N LEU A 136 -2.41 -24.31 22.31
CA LEU A 136 -1.88 -23.02 22.77
C LEU A 136 -2.25 -21.87 21.81
N VAL A 137 -2.67 -20.75 22.39
CA VAL A 137 -2.75 -19.46 21.71
C VAL A 137 -1.90 -18.41 22.41
N ILE A 138 -1.08 -17.71 21.64
CA ILE A 138 -0.20 -16.64 22.10
C ILE A 138 -0.68 -15.33 21.49
N SER A 139 -0.77 -14.25 22.26
CA SER A 139 -1.24 -12.96 21.73
C SER A 139 -0.43 -11.77 22.19
N SER A 140 -0.13 -10.86 21.25
CA SER A 140 0.45 -9.53 21.52
C SER A 140 -0.60 -8.41 21.50
N GLU A 141 -1.88 -8.76 21.67
CA GLU A 141 -2.98 -7.81 21.81
C GLU A 141 -2.90 -7.13 23.20
N LEU A 142 -3.36 -5.88 23.32
CA LEU A 142 -3.28 -5.12 24.57
C LEU A 142 -4.64 -4.74 25.19
N GLY A 143 -5.61 -4.33 24.37
CA GLY A 143 -6.84 -3.68 24.82
C GLY A 143 -8.05 -4.60 25.00
N PHE A 144 -8.06 -5.75 24.34
CA PHE A 144 -9.14 -6.74 24.28
C PHE A 144 -8.72 -8.16 24.69
N ASN A 145 -7.57 -8.34 25.33
CA ASN A 145 -7.15 -9.60 25.96
C ASN A 145 -8.25 -10.30 26.79
N PRO A 146 -9.12 -9.60 27.56
CA PRO A 146 -10.23 -10.26 28.23
C PRO A 146 -11.16 -11.04 27.29
N VAL A 147 -11.40 -10.55 26.07
CA VAL A 147 -12.22 -11.22 25.06
C VAL A 147 -11.54 -12.48 24.53
N LEU A 148 -10.23 -12.40 24.27
CA LEU A 148 -9.42 -13.53 23.79
C LEU A 148 -9.27 -14.60 24.87
N ARG A 149 -9.08 -14.20 26.13
CA ARG A 149 -9.02 -15.09 27.29
C ARG A 149 -10.33 -15.84 27.52
N ASP A 150 -11.47 -15.17 27.36
CA ASP A 150 -12.78 -15.81 27.43
C ASP A 150 -13.03 -16.76 26.23
N ALA A 151 -12.46 -16.47 25.06
CA ALA A 151 -12.46 -17.40 23.94
C ALA A 151 -11.62 -18.64 24.23
N ALA A 152 -10.40 -18.48 24.76
CA ALA A 152 -9.53 -19.58 25.15
C ALA A 152 -10.16 -20.49 26.20
N LYS A 153 -10.76 -19.93 27.25
CA LYS A 153 -11.53 -20.71 28.24
C LYS A 153 -12.64 -21.54 27.61
N ARG A 154 -13.44 -20.95 26.72
CA ARG A 154 -14.52 -21.67 26.01
C ARG A 154 -14.00 -22.79 25.11
N ARG A 155 -12.75 -22.70 24.67
CA ARG A 155 -12.10 -23.68 23.78
C ARG A 155 -11.13 -24.61 24.52
N ASN A 156 -11.08 -24.54 25.84
CA ASN A 156 -10.11 -25.27 26.66
C ASN A 156 -8.67 -25.11 26.14
N ALA A 157 -8.34 -23.91 25.66
CA ALA A 157 -7.03 -23.56 25.11
C ALA A 157 -6.19 -22.86 26.18
N GLU A 158 -4.88 -23.12 26.17
CA GLU A 158 -3.93 -22.31 26.94
C GLU A 158 -3.78 -20.94 26.27
N PHE A 159 -3.68 -19.87 27.07
CA PHE A 159 -3.56 -18.51 26.57
C PHE A 159 -2.38 -17.78 27.21
N ILE A 160 -1.44 -17.37 26.37
CA ILE A 160 -0.27 -16.56 26.76
C ILE A 160 -0.43 -15.16 26.19
N GLU A 161 -0.33 -14.17 27.06
CA GLU A 161 -0.39 -12.75 26.71
C GLU A 161 1.04 -12.18 26.72
N ILE A 162 1.38 -11.47 25.66
CA ILE A 162 2.64 -10.73 25.48
C ILE A 162 2.30 -9.25 25.59
N GLY A 163 2.92 -8.57 26.55
CA GLY A 163 2.67 -7.17 26.84
C GLY A 163 3.49 -6.23 25.98
N ASP A 164 3.37 -4.93 26.28
CA ASP A 164 4.15 -3.88 25.62
C ASP A 164 5.66 -4.03 25.87
N TYR A 165 6.02 -4.33 27.12
CA TYR A 165 7.42 -4.45 27.54
C TYR A 165 8.19 -5.53 26.78
N ASP A 166 7.56 -6.63 26.39
CA ASP A 166 8.25 -7.70 25.68
C ASP A 166 8.78 -7.25 24.31
N GLY A 167 8.08 -6.32 23.65
CA GLY A 167 8.58 -5.69 22.41
C GLY A 167 9.53 -4.54 22.67
N ASP A 168 9.23 -3.70 23.67
CA ASP A 168 10.02 -2.49 23.98
C ASP A 168 11.38 -2.80 24.62
N LEU A 169 11.55 -3.99 25.20
CA LEU A 169 12.80 -4.45 25.80
C LEU A 169 13.73 -5.17 24.81
N LEU A 170 13.30 -5.36 23.55
CA LEU A 170 14.20 -5.85 22.51
C LEU A 170 15.29 -4.81 22.25
N ALA A 171 16.55 -5.24 22.39
CA ALA A 171 17.69 -4.37 22.18
C ALA A 171 17.78 -3.89 20.72
N ASP A 172 18.23 -2.64 20.54
CA ASP A 172 18.29 -2.00 19.22
C ASP A 172 19.20 -2.74 18.24
N ASP A 173 20.24 -3.40 18.73
CA ASP A 173 21.15 -4.23 17.93
C ASP A 173 20.43 -5.47 17.37
N LEU A 174 19.61 -6.18 18.17
CA LEU A 174 18.76 -7.27 17.70
C LEU A 174 17.72 -6.79 16.67
N LEU A 175 17.11 -5.62 16.90
CA LEU A 175 16.17 -5.03 15.95
C LEU A 175 16.87 -4.64 14.63
N SER A 176 18.14 -4.24 14.69
CA SER A 176 18.92 -3.82 13.52
C SER A 176 19.34 -4.97 12.60
N LEU A 177 19.26 -6.22 13.08
CA LEU A 177 19.51 -7.41 12.24
C LEU A 177 18.47 -7.57 11.12
N PHE A 178 17.25 -7.07 11.34
CA PHE A 178 16.17 -7.25 10.38
C PHE A 178 16.37 -6.38 9.11
N PRO A 179 16.07 -6.92 7.91
CA PRO A 179 16.27 -6.19 6.64
C PRO A 179 15.29 -5.02 6.41
N TYR A 180 14.40 -4.76 7.36
CA TYR A 180 13.42 -3.68 7.39
C TYR A 180 12.97 -3.39 8.83
N SER A 181 12.24 -2.29 9.04
CA SER A 181 11.76 -1.91 10.36
C SER A 181 10.52 -2.72 10.77
N GLU A 182 10.71 -3.99 11.10
CA GLU A 182 9.66 -4.86 11.66
C GLU A 182 9.13 -4.29 13.00
N HIS A 183 7.90 -4.63 13.36
CA HIS A 183 7.32 -4.22 14.62
C HIS A 183 7.91 -5.09 15.76
N PRO A 184 8.51 -4.50 16.81
CA PRO A 184 9.12 -5.26 17.90
C PRO A 184 8.19 -6.30 18.55
N ARG A 185 6.92 -5.95 18.78
CA ARG A 185 5.90 -6.91 19.25
C ARG A 185 5.66 -8.13 18.35
N ASN A 186 5.81 -8.01 17.03
CA ASN A 186 5.69 -9.19 16.16
C ASN A 186 6.89 -10.12 16.35
N ILE A 187 8.09 -9.55 16.54
CA ILE A 187 9.31 -10.31 16.88
C ILE A 187 9.14 -10.99 18.24
N ALA A 188 8.71 -10.25 19.26
CA ALA A 188 8.42 -10.81 20.59
C ALA A 188 7.37 -11.93 20.53
N LEU A 189 6.32 -11.78 19.72
CA LEU A 189 5.30 -12.80 19.51
C LEU A 189 5.84 -14.11 18.95
N VAL A 190 6.69 -14.02 17.93
CA VAL A 190 7.31 -15.23 17.35
C VAL A 190 8.40 -15.79 18.26
N THR A 191 9.10 -14.94 19.00
CA THR A 191 10.12 -15.35 19.99
C THR A 191 9.48 -16.14 21.13
N GLU A 192 8.35 -15.70 21.65
CA GLU A 192 7.61 -16.45 22.68
C GLU A 192 7.08 -17.78 22.13
N MET A 193 6.59 -17.80 20.88
CA MET A 193 6.21 -19.06 20.23
C MET A 193 7.41 -20.03 20.13
N ALA A 194 8.58 -19.52 19.75
CA ALA A 194 9.81 -20.31 19.68
C ALA A 194 10.22 -20.85 21.06
N ARG A 195 10.09 -20.03 22.11
CA ARG A 195 10.36 -20.44 23.50
C ARG A 195 9.45 -21.59 23.95
N GLN A 196 8.17 -21.57 23.56
CA GLN A 196 7.21 -22.64 23.87
C GLN A 196 7.53 -23.95 23.11
N LEU A 197 8.20 -23.84 21.96
CA LEU A 197 8.77 -24.98 21.22
C LEU A 197 10.13 -25.43 21.78
N GLY A 198 10.63 -24.81 22.84
CA GLY A 198 11.93 -25.14 23.45
C GLY A 198 13.15 -24.57 22.72
N LEU A 199 12.94 -23.58 21.85
CA LEU A 199 14.02 -22.90 21.13
C LEU A 199 14.60 -21.74 21.95
N ASP A 200 15.89 -21.50 21.77
CA ASP A 200 16.58 -20.35 22.35
C ASP A 200 16.05 -19.04 21.74
N PRO A 201 15.69 -18.02 22.55
CA PRO A 201 15.16 -16.75 22.06
C PRO A 201 16.11 -15.99 21.12
N GLU A 202 17.41 -15.94 21.45
CA GLU A 202 18.39 -15.17 20.67
C GLU A 202 18.63 -15.82 19.30
N LEU A 203 18.84 -17.15 19.30
CA LEU A 203 18.92 -17.94 18.07
C LEU A 203 17.66 -17.76 17.22
N SER A 204 16.49 -17.73 17.85
CA SER A 204 15.23 -17.55 17.15
C SER A 204 15.16 -16.20 16.44
N ILE A 205 15.58 -15.12 17.11
CA ILE A 205 15.61 -13.77 16.52
C ILE A 205 16.61 -13.70 15.37
N VAL A 206 17.80 -14.29 15.52
CA VAL A 206 18.80 -14.35 14.45
C VAL A 206 18.28 -15.13 13.24
N CYS A 207 17.69 -16.32 13.45
CA CYS A 207 17.08 -17.08 12.36
C CYS A 207 15.94 -16.31 11.68
N MET A 208 15.10 -15.59 12.45
CA MET A 208 14.10 -14.72 11.88
C MET A 208 14.73 -13.64 10.99
N ALA A 209 15.76 -12.95 11.47
CA ALA A 209 16.39 -11.85 10.76
C ALA A 209 17.11 -12.29 9.47
N ASP A 210 17.91 -13.36 9.54
CA ASP A 210 18.71 -13.86 8.41
C ASP A 210 17.85 -14.42 7.27
N TYR A 211 16.69 -14.99 7.62
CA TYR A 211 15.88 -15.75 6.69
C TYR A 211 14.49 -15.16 6.46
N VAL A 212 14.07 -14.06 7.08
CA VAL A 212 12.75 -13.49 6.77
C VAL A 212 12.67 -13.08 5.31
N TYR A 213 11.69 -13.62 4.57
CA TYR A 213 11.36 -13.13 3.24
C TYR A 213 10.40 -11.93 3.37
N PRO A 214 10.82 -10.68 3.10
CA PRO A 214 10.01 -9.49 3.41
C PRO A 214 8.72 -9.40 2.58
N ASP A 215 7.64 -8.92 3.16
CA ASP A 215 6.42 -8.59 2.39
C ASP A 215 6.63 -7.36 1.52
N LEU A 216 5.89 -7.25 0.42
CA LEU A 216 5.96 -6.08 -0.46
C LEU A 216 5.60 -4.77 0.25
N GLY A 217 4.86 -4.84 1.35
CA GLY A 217 4.38 -3.71 2.12
C GLY A 217 5.08 -3.47 3.45
N VAL A 218 6.23 -4.10 3.71
CA VAL A 218 6.97 -3.85 4.95
C VAL A 218 7.39 -2.39 5.05
N LEU A 219 7.49 -1.90 6.30
CA LEU A 219 8.00 -0.56 6.57
C LEU A 219 9.51 -0.53 6.30
N LYS A 220 9.85 -0.15 5.07
CA LYS A 220 11.23 -0.09 4.58
C LYS A 220 11.52 1.27 3.96
N ARG A 221 12.71 1.80 4.24
CA ARG A 221 13.32 2.92 3.52
C ARG A 221 14.16 2.33 2.39
N TYR A 222 13.91 2.78 1.17
CA TYR A 222 14.60 2.37 -0.04
C TYR A 222 15.78 3.31 -0.34
N PRO A 223 16.78 2.85 -1.11
CA PRO A 223 17.93 3.67 -1.49
C PRO A 223 17.55 4.95 -2.21
N LEU A 224 18.40 5.96 -2.07
CA LEU A 224 18.25 7.26 -2.70
C LEU A 224 18.55 7.17 -4.20
N VAL A 225 17.77 7.86 -5.01
CA VAL A 225 17.98 7.99 -6.46
C VAL A 225 17.82 9.44 -6.91
N GLU A 226 18.60 9.84 -7.92
CA GLU A 226 18.58 11.19 -8.44
C GLU A 226 17.76 11.28 -9.73
N VAL A 227 16.62 11.97 -9.65
CA VAL A 227 15.64 12.07 -10.74
C VAL A 227 15.30 13.55 -10.98
N ARG A 228 15.57 14.02 -12.20
CA ARG A 228 15.38 15.42 -12.62
C ARG A 228 16.08 16.42 -11.69
N GLY A 229 17.25 16.11 -11.16
CA GLY A 229 18.02 16.93 -10.23
C GLY A 229 17.44 16.97 -8.82
N ARG A 230 16.52 16.06 -8.48
CA ARG A 230 16.03 15.85 -7.11
C ARG A 230 16.60 14.56 -6.56
N ARG A 231 17.00 14.57 -5.30
CA ARG A 231 17.33 13.35 -4.56
C ARG A 231 16.06 12.80 -3.95
N ILE A 232 15.67 11.58 -4.31
CA ILE A 232 14.40 11.00 -3.89
C ILE A 232 14.68 9.68 -3.16
N GLU A 233 14.15 9.57 -1.95
CA GLU A 233 14.04 8.29 -1.23
C GLU A 233 12.57 7.94 -1.02
N PHE A 234 12.27 6.65 -0.95
CA PHE A 234 10.92 6.16 -0.67
C PHE A 234 10.88 5.39 0.63
N VAL A 235 9.87 5.68 1.43
CA VAL A 235 9.53 4.97 2.65
C VAL A 235 8.18 4.30 2.46
N ASN A 236 8.17 2.97 2.45
CA ASN A 236 6.95 2.20 2.20
C ASN A 236 6.09 2.09 3.46
N GLY A 237 5.16 3.02 3.63
CA GLY A 237 4.13 2.97 4.67
C GLY A 237 2.77 2.46 4.18
N CYS A 238 2.68 1.92 2.97
CA CYS A 238 1.40 1.63 2.30
C CYS A 238 0.56 0.54 2.99
N SER A 239 1.16 -0.23 3.90
CA SER A 239 0.45 -1.23 4.70
C SER A 239 -0.38 -0.64 5.84
N ALA A 240 -0.13 0.61 6.27
CA ALA A 240 -0.99 1.29 7.22
C ALA A 240 -2.24 1.85 6.50
N ASN A 241 -3.44 1.45 6.93
CA ASN A 241 -4.72 1.86 6.33
C ASN A 241 -5.69 2.55 7.32
N GLU A 242 -5.19 2.91 8.49
CA GLU A 242 -5.88 3.52 9.62
C GLU A 242 -5.00 4.61 10.24
N ARG A 243 -5.61 5.58 10.91
CA ARG A 243 -4.88 6.74 11.47
C ARG A 243 -3.79 6.35 12.45
N ALA A 244 -4.05 5.41 13.37
CA ALA A 244 -3.06 4.99 14.36
C ALA A 244 -1.82 4.35 13.72
N GLY A 245 -2.02 3.43 12.77
CA GLY A 245 -0.92 2.78 12.03
C GLY A 245 -0.12 3.78 11.20
N PHE A 246 -0.80 4.72 10.52
CA PHE A 246 -0.13 5.75 9.75
C PHE A 246 0.73 6.66 10.64
N LEU A 247 0.18 7.17 11.75
CA LEU A 247 0.90 8.06 12.67
C LEU A 247 2.08 7.37 13.35
N ASN A 248 1.94 6.07 13.67
CA ASN A 248 3.05 5.28 14.19
C ASN A 248 4.20 5.21 13.17
N ASN A 249 3.89 4.88 11.91
CA ASN A 249 4.90 4.85 10.85
C ASN A 249 5.50 6.24 10.63
N TRP A 250 4.69 7.29 10.58
CA TRP A 250 5.09 8.68 10.43
C TRP A 250 6.09 9.15 11.50
N LYS A 251 5.92 8.68 12.73
CA LYS A 251 6.85 8.92 13.84
C LYS A 251 8.12 8.08 13.69
N ARG A 252 7.99 6.78 13.50
CA ARG A 252 9.12 5.82 13.41
C ARG A 252 10.09 6.14 12.27
N THR A 253 9.59 6.70 11.17
CA THR A 253 10.42 7.02 10.00
C THR A 253 11.10 8.39 10.12
N GLY A 254 10.79 9.18 11.15
CA GLY A 254 11.28 10.55 11.31
C GLY A 254 10.57 11.57 10.42
N CYS A 255 9.59 11.17 9.60
CA CYS A 255 8.85 12.07 8.73
C CYS A 255 8.15 13.20 9.51
N VAL A 256 7.71 12.93 10.74
CA VAL A 256 7.16 13.98 11.64
C VAL A 256 8.15 15.12 11.88
N ASN A 257 9.42 14.80 12.10
CA ASN A 257 10.46 15.80 12.39
C ASN A 257 10.86 16.55 11.12
N LEU A 258 11.04 15.82 10.01
CA LEU A 258 11.34 16.42 8.69
C LEU A 258 10.25 17.41 8.27
N ALA A 259 8.98 16.99 8.38
CA ALA A 259 7.83 17.82 8.03
C ALA A 259 7.67 19.04 8.93
N ALA A 260 7.93 18.89 10.24
CA ALA A 260 7.84 19.97 11.21
C ALA A 260 8.97 21.00 11.08
N ALA A 261 10.18 20.57 10.71
CA ALA A 261 11.32 21.48 10.49
C ALA A 261 11.05 22.48 9.36
N GLY A 262 10.27 22.09 8.35
CA GLY A 262 9.94 22.95 7.21
C GLY A 262 11.19 23.47 6.48
N ASN A 263 12.26 22.68 6.46
CA ASN A 263 13.52 22.98 5.79
C ASN A 263 13.33 22.84 4.26
N PRO A 264 13.56 23.90 3.46
CA PRO A 264 13.42 23.81 2.01
C PRO A 264 14.37 22.81 1.34
N GLU A 265 15.47 22.42 1.99
CA GLU A 265 16.39 21.39 1.48
C GLU A 265 15.86 19.95 1.63
N GLN A 266 15.00 19.73 2.63
CA GLN A 266 14.46 18.42 3.00
C GLN A 266 12.94 18.47 2.97
N MET A 267 12.37 17.98 1.87
CA MET A 267 10.93 17.96 1.64
C MET A 267 10.35 16.59 1.94
N VAL A 268 9.08 16.58 2.35
CA VAL A 268 8.32 15.34 2.54
C VAL A 268 7.13 15.35 1.60
N ILE A 269 6.88 14.23 0.94
CA ILE A 269 5.71 14.01 0.08
C ILE A 269 4.97 12.78 0.59
N THR A 270 3.64 12.78 0.52
CA THR A 270 2.88 11.53 0.67
C THR A 270 2.42 11.00 -0.66
N VAL A 271 2.49 9.69 -0.88
CA VAL A 271 1.81 9.00 -1.98
C VAL A 271 0.64 8.21 -1.41
N VAL A 272 -0.57 8.48 -1.89
CA VAL A 272 -1.80 7.80 -1.45
C VAL A 272 -2.30 6.92 -2.59
N ASN A 273 -2.28 5.59 -2.40
CA ASN A 273 -2.83 4.66 -3.38
C ASN A 273 -4.28 4.29 -3.04
N ASN A 274 -5.21 5.07 -3.59
CA ASN A 274 -6.62 4.92 -3.27
C ASN A 274 -7.26 3.74 -4.02
N ARG A 275 -8.35 3.22 -3.43
CA ARG A 275 -9.14 2.11 -4.00
C ARG A 275 -10.63 2.41 -3.96
N ASP A 276 -11.31 2.09 -5.04
CA ASP A 276 -12.76 2.19 -5.21
C ASP A 276 -13.55 1.26 -4.27
N ASP A 277 -13.04 0.04 -4.05
CA ASP A 277 -13.67 -0.96 -3.19
C ASP A 277 -13.46 -0.73 -1.68
N ARG A 278 -12.76 0.35 -1.28
CA ARG A 278 -12.37 0.63 0.12
C ARG A 278 -12.70 2.07 0.57
N VAL A 279 -13.94 2.49 0.34
CA VAL A 279 -14.43 3.86 0.60
C VAL A 279 -14.16 4.35 2.04
N SER A 280 -14.33 3.50 3.06
CA SER A 280 -14.08 3.88 4.45
C SER A 280 -12.64 4.32 4.71
N ARG A 281 -11.67 3.71 4.00
CA ARG A 281 -10.26 4.09 4.09
C ARG A 281 -10.01 5.44 3.43
N SER A 282 -10.68 5.74 2.31
CA SER A 282 -10.57 7.05 1.65
C SER A 282 -10.98 8.19 2.59
N GLU A 283 -12.03 8.00 3.37
CA GLU A 283 -12.48 8.99 4.37
C GLU A 283 -11.50 9.14 5.54
N VAL A 284 -10.91 8.04 6.00
CA VAL A 284 -9.86 8.09 7.05
C VAL A 284 -8.65 8.85 6.53
N PHE A 285 -8.16 8.54 5.32
CA PHE A 285 -6.99 9.19 4.76
C PHE A 285 -7.23 10.65 4.43
N SER A 286 -8.41 11.04 3.96
CA SER A 286 -8.68 12.47 3.72
C SER A 286 -8.50 13.31 4.98
N ARG A 287 -8.95 12.80 6.15
CA ARG A 287 -8.71 13.45 7.44
C ARG A 287 -7.24 13.45 7.84
N ILE A 288 -6.51 12.37 7.59
CA ILE A 288 -5.08 12.29 7.87
C ILE A 288 -4.32 13.37 7.09
N LEU A 289 -4.55 13.45 5.78
CA LEU A 289 -3.85 14.42 4.92
C LEU A 289 -4.11 15.87 5.37
N VAL A 290 -5.34 16.19 5.76
CA VAL A 290 -5.73 17.55 6.14
C VAL A 290 -5.32 17.89 7.57
N ASN A 291 -5.58 17.00 8.53
CA ASN A 291 -5.48 17.31 9.96
C ASN A 291 -4.11 16.96 10.55
N ASP A 292 -3.50 15.87 10.09
CA ASP A 292 -2.38 15.25 10.81
C ASP A 292 -1.00 15.56 10.22
N VAL A 293 -0.91 15.88 8.93
CA VAL A 293 0.37 16.07 8.24
C VAL A 293 0.48 17.42 7.54
N ALA A 294 1.70 17.94 7.50
CA ALA A 294 2.06 19.17 6.80
C ALA A 294 3.25 18.87 5.88
N VAL A 295 2.96 18.61 4.61
CA VAL A 295 3.92 18.11 3.62
C VAL A 295 4.02 19.04 2.42
N ASP A 296 5.01 18.82 1.57
CA ASP A 296 5.28 19.66 0.41
C ASP A 296 4.34 19.36 -0.76
N ALA A 297 3.91 18.09 -0.89
CA ALA A 297 2.89 17.65 -1.82
C ALA A 297 2.18 16.36 -1.33
N HIS A 298 0.95 16.17 -1.79
CA HIS A 298 0.22 14.91 -1.71
C HIS A 298 -0.02 14.38 -3.12
N VAL A 299 0.63 13.28 -3.48
CA VAL A 299 0.43 12.60 -4.76
C VAL A 299 -0.64 11.52 -4.60
N LEU A 300 -1.76 11.67 -5.30
CA LEU A 300 -2.89 10.74 -5.25
C LEU A 300 -2.89 9.85 -6.49
N ILE A 301 -2.85 8.53 -6.29
CA ILE A 301 -2.79 7.51 -7.35
C ILE A 301 -3.84 6.42 -7.12
N GLY A 302 -4.05 5.56 -8.11
CA GLY A 302 -4.97 4.42 -8.00
C GLY A 302 -6.38 4.74 -8.49
N THR A 303 -7.40 4.12 -7.89
CA THR A 303 -8.80 4.22 -8.35
C THR A 303 -9.67 5.12 -7.47
N ASN A 304 -10.80 5.60 -8.00
CA ASN A 304 -11.76 6.45 -7.30
C ASN A 304 -11.19 7.74 -6.70
N LEU A 305 -10.26 8.40 -7.40
CA LEU A 305 -9.65 9.66 -6.95
C LEU A 305 -10.64 10.82 -6.85
N SER A 306 -11.70 10.82 -7.67
CA SER A 306 -12.80 11.78 -7.55
C SER A 306 -13.55 11.61 -6.22
N GLY A 307 -13.79 10.37 -5.79
CA GLY A 307 -14.40 10.08 -4.49
C GLY A 307 -13.52 10.51 -3.33
N LEU A 308 -12.20 10.22 -3.40
CA LEU A 308 -11.24 10.70 -2.40
C LEU A 308 -11.22 12.24 -2.31
N SER A 309 -11.26 12.93 -3.46
CA SER A 309 -11.26 14.40 -3.52
C SER A 309 -12.47 15.00 -2.78
N ILE A 310 -13.66 14.40 -2.90
CA ILE A 310 -14.86 14.84 -2.16
C ILE A 310 -14.65 14.70 -0.64
N PHE A 311 -14.00 13.63 -0.19
CA PHE A 311 -13.69 13.45 1.23
C PHE A 311 -12.61 14.42 1.72
N ILE A 312 -11.66 14.80 0.86
CA ILE A 312 -10.67 15.84 1.16
C ILE A 312 -11.36 17.19 1.29
N ASP A 313 -12.24 17.56 0.36
CA ASP A 313 -13.01 18.80 0.43
C ASP A 313 -13.81 18.90 1.75
N ARG A 314 -14.50 17.83 2.14
CA ARG A 314 -15.21 17.80 3.43
C ARG A 314 -14.26 17.93 4.63
N ALA A 315 -13.11 17.27 4.59
CA ALA A 315 -12.12 17.35 5.66
C ALA A 315 -11.55 18.77 5.77
N LEU A 316 -11.32 19.44 4.64
CA LEU A 316 -10.89 20.84 4.58
C LEU A 316 -11.93 21.77 5.16
N ASP A 317 -13.20 21.65 4.76
CA ASP A 317 -14.31 22.46 5.28
C ASP A 317 -14.43 22.34 6.80
N ASN A 318 -14.33 21.11 7.32
CA ASN A 318 -14.35 20.88 8.76
C ASN A 318 -13.12 21.50 9.44
N PHE A 319 -11.91 21.24 8.91
CA PHE A 319 -10.67 21.74 9.49
C PHE A 319 -10.67 23.27 9.62
N VAL A 320 -11.03 23.99 8.56
CA VAL A 320 -11.04 25.46 8.58
C VAL A 320 -12.13 26.04 9.46
N SER A 321 -13.26 25.35 9.61
CA SER A 321 -14.36 25.79 10.49
C SER A 321 -14.01 25.77 11.97
N GLU A 322 -13.02 24.95 12.34
CA GLU A 322 -12.49 24.83 13.70
C GLU A 322 -11.34 25.83 13.97
N GLN A 323 -10.90 26.59 12.97
CA GLN A 323 -9.80 27.55 13.14
C GLN A 323 -10.32 28.91 13.61
N GLU A 324 -9.78 29.38 14.73
CA GLU A 324 -10.01 30.72 15.27
C GLU A 324 -8.66 31.39 15.52
N LEU A 325 -8.43 32.59 14.98
CA LEU A 325 -7.17 33.32 15.24
C LEU A 325 -7.13 33.88 16.65
N VAL A 326 -8.20 34.56 17.09
CA VAL A 326 -8.35 35.12 18.43
C VAL A 326 -9.83 35.31 18.73
N ASP A 327 -10.22 35.13 19.99
CA ASP A 327 -11.58 35.41 20.45
C ASP A 327 -11.83 36.92 20.64
N ALA A 328 -13.09 37.29 20.86
CA ALA A 328 -13.46 38.70 21.00
C ALA A 328 -12.77 39.39 22.18
N GLU A 329 -12.61 38.68 23.30
CA GLU A 329 -11.93 39.20 24.50
C GLU A 329 -10.44 39.42 24.23
N GLY A 330 -9.76 38.45 23.61
CA GLY A 330 -8.35 38.54 23.24
C GLY A 330 -8.06 39.64 22.22
N LEU A 331 -8.99 39.90 21.29
CA LEU A 331 -8.87 41.01 20.35
C LEU A 331 -8.91 42.36 21.08
N GLN A 332 -9.83 42.52 22.05
CA GLN A 332 -10.04 43.77 22.77
C GLN A 332 -8.96 44.04 23.84
N THR A 333 -8.56 43.01 24.57
CA THR A 333 -7.55 43.12 25.63
C THR A 333 -6.14 43.34 25.09
N GLY A 334 -5.83 42.83 23.90
CA GLY A 334 -4.51 42.94 23.30
C GLY A 334 -3.48 42.02 23.96
N GLY A 335 -2.19 42.38 23.87
CA GLY A 335 -1.11 41.62 24.50
C GLY A 335 -1.07 40.15 24.05
N SER A 336 -1.31 39.22 24.99
CA SER A 336 -1.29 37.78 24.72
C SER A 336 -2.34 37.32 23.69
N GLY A 337 -3.47 38.02 23.57
CA GLY A 337 -4.49 37.71 22.56
C GLY A 337 -3.99 37.99 21.15
N HIS A 338 -3.33 39.14 20.95
CA HIS A 338 -2.72 39.51 19.67
C HIS A 338 -1.57 38.58 19.31
N GLU A 339 -0.72 38.20 20.28
CA GLU A 339 0.38 37.26 20.00
C GLU A 339 -0.12 35.86 19.66
N ARG A 340 -1.21 35.41 20.29
CA ARG A 340 -1.89 34.16 19.93
C ARG A 340 -2.40 34.21 18.49
N ALA A 341 -2.98 35.33 18.05
CA ALA A 341 -3.45 35.50 16.67
C ALA A 341 -2.31 35.36 15.66
N ARG A 342 -1.17 36.04 15.90
CA ARG A 342 0.03 35.94 15.06
C ARG A 342 0.57 34.51 15.02
N THR A 343 0.71 33.88 16.18
CA THR A 343 1.22 32.51 16.30
C THR A 343 0.32 31.51 15.57
N ARG A 344 -1.00 31.63 15.68
CA ARG A 344 -1.95 30.76 14.98
C ARG A 344 -1.90 30.98 13.46
N LEU A 345 -1.83 32.23 12.99
CA LEU A 345 -1.67 32.52 11.56
C LEU A 345 -0.37 31.91 11.02
N ARG A 346 0.76 32.14 11.70
CA ARG A 346 2.07 31.54 11.37
C ARG A 346 1.97 30.02 11.26
N ALA A 347 1.41 29.36 12.27
CA ALA A 347 1.27 27.90 12.30
C ALA A 347 0.37 27.38 11.18
N LEU A 348 -0.76 28.04 10.89
CA LEU A 348 -1.66 27.66 9.80
C LEU A 348 -0.99 27.78 8.44
N MET A 349 -0.31 28.90 8.17
CA MET A 349 0.33 29.14 6.88
C MET A 349 1.57 28.27 6.67
N ALA A 350 2.29 27.91 7.74
CA ALA A 350 3.39 26.94 7.68
C ALA A 350 2.94 25.56 7.18
N ARG A 351 1.71 25.11 7.51
CA ARG A 351 1.16 23.82 7.05
C ARG A 351 1.03 23.73 5.53
N VAL A 352 0.79 24.86 4.86
CA VAL A 352 0.65 24.96 3.40
C VAL A 352 1.90 25.52 2.72
N ARG A 353 3.06 25.42 3.40
CA ARG A 353 4.37 25.90 2.92
C ARG A 353 4.36 27.37 2.49
N ALA A 354 3.69 28.20 3.28
CA ALA A 354 3.56 29.64 3.08
C ALA A 354 4.10 30.40 4.32
N PRO A 355 5.41 30.37 4.59
CA PRO A 355 5.98 30.98 5.79
C PRO A 355 5.78 32.50 5.78
N THR A 356 5.29 33.07 6.89
CA THR A 356 5.20 34.53 7.06
C THR A 356 6.55 35.15 7.42
N ASP A 357 7.34 34.42 8.21
CA ASP A 357 8.63 34.83 8.76
C ASP A 357 9.74 34.06 8.02
N ASP A 358 10.95 34.60 7.98
CA ASP A 358 12.13 34.01 7.31
C ASP A 358 11.87 33.57 5.85
N TRP A 359 10.89 34.20 5.20
CA TRP A 359 10.44 33.82 3.87
C TRP A 359 11.55 33.98 2.83
N TRP A 360 12.40 35.00 2.98
CA TRP A 360 13.53 35.24 2.08
C TRP A 360 14.62 34.18 2.25
N ASP A 361 14.95 33.79 3.48
CA ASP A 361 15.96 32.75 3.72
C ASP A 361 15.51 31.41 3.13
N LYS A 362 14.22 31.10 3.25
CA LYS A 362 13.62 29.92 2.63
C LYS A 362 13.59 30.02 1.11
N LEU A 363 13.24 31.18 0.54
CA LEU A 363 13.19 31.40 -0.91
C LEU A 363 14.60 31.36 -1.54
N SER A 364 15.56 32.07 -0.94
CA SER A 364 16.96 32.11 -1.37
C SER A 364 17.62 30.73 -1.27
N THR A 365 17.28 29.93 -0.26
CA THR A 365 17.68 28.52 -0.20
C THR A 365 17.15 27.74 -1.41
N LEU A 366 15.86 27.88 -1.75
CA LEU A 366 15.31 27.21 -2.94
C LEU A 366 15.96 27.67 -4.24
N ILE A 367 16.26 28.96 -4.38
CA ILE A 367 16.99 29.49 -5.54
C ILE A 367 18.38 28.88 -5.63
N ARG A 368 19.11 28.83 -4.51
CA ARG A 368 20.43 28.18 -4.43
C ARG A 368 20.39 26.73 -4.88
N LEU A 369 19.46 25.95 -4.32
CA LEU A 369 19.32 24.53 -4.65
C LEU A 369 18.98 24.33 -6.13
N GLY A 370 18.04 25.12 -6.65
CA GLY A 370 17.65 25.06 -8.07
C GLY A 370 18.80 25.42 -9.00
N PHE A 371 19.56 26.47 -8.69
CA PHE A 371 20.72 26.87 -9.50
C PHE A 371 21.82 25.83 -9.45
N ASN A 372 22.11 25.25 -8.28
CA ASN A 372 23.07 24.17 -8.14
C ASN A 372 22.67 22.96 -9.02
N ALA A 373 21.38 22.57 -9.01
CA ALA A 373 20.88 21.49 -9.85
C ALA A 373 20.97 21.80 -11.36
N LEU A 374 20.98 23.08 -11.74
CA LEU A 374 21.22 23.56 -13.11
C LEU A 374 22.71 23.80 -13.41
N GLY A 375 23.62 23.45 -12.50
CA GLY A 375 25.05 23.65 -12.66
C GLY A 375 25.47 25.12 -12.62
N ARG A 376 24.87 25.91 -11.73
CA ARG A 376 25.16 27.34 -11.54
C ARG A 376 25.31 27.71 -10.06
N ARG A 377 26.17 28.69 -9.76
CA ARG A 377 26.32 29.26 -8.41
C ARG A 377 25.34 30.40 -8.20
N PHE A 378 24.75 30.47 -7.00
CA PHE A 378 23.89 31.56 -6.57
C PHE A 378 24.56 32.34 -5.43
N ASP A 379 24.59 33.66 -5.57
CA ASP A 379 25.01 34.60 -4.51
C ASP A 379 23.77 35.26 -3.90
N PRO A 380 23.38 34.93 -2.65
CA PRO A 380 22.21 35.52 -1.99
C PRO A 380 22.37 37.00 -1.65
N ASP A 381 23.60 37.51 -1.57
CA ASP A 381 23.90 38.90 -1.19
C ASP A 381 24.15 39.80 -2.42
N GLY A 382 24.16 39.21 -3.61
CA GLY A 382 24.31 39.88 -4.90
C GLY A 382 23.23 40.94 -5.17
N ALA A 383 23.53 41.89 -6.08
CA ALA A 383 22.61 42.97 -6.42
C ALA A 383 21.30 42.44 -7.05
N GLU A 384 21.39 41.41 -7.88
CA GLU A 384 20.27 40.78 -8.57
C GLU A 384 19.37 40.02 -7.57
N ALA A 385 19.96 39.32 -6.59
CA ALA A 385 19.21 38.63 -5.54
C ALA A 385 18.44 39.65 -4.66
N ARG A 386 19.07 40.78 -4.32
CA ARG A 386 18.40 41.88 -3.61
C ARG A 386 17.24 42.47 -4.41
N ALA A 387 17.38 42.65 -5.72
CA ALA A 387 16.27 43.14 -6.56
C ALA A 387 15.06 42.19 -6.55
N VAL A 388 15.29 40.87 -6.60
CA VAL A 388 14.22 39.86 -6.46
C VAL A 388 13.59 39.95 -5.06
N ARG A 389 14.40 40.02 -4.00
CA ARG A 389 13.93 40.16 -2.62
C ARG A 389 13.03 41.38 -2.44
N GLU A 390 13.48 42.55 -2.88
CA GLU A 390 12.75 43.82 -2.76
C GLU A 390 11.42 43.77 -3.52
N ARG A 391 11.40 43.19 -4.72
CA ARG A 391 10.17 43.10 -5.50
C ARG A 391 9.16 42.13 -4.87
N VAL A 392 9.61 40.98 -4.38
CA VAL A 392 8.72 40.03 -3.68
C VAL A 392 8.22 40.62 -2.36
N ALA A 393 9.06 41.37 -1.62
CA ALA A 393 8.64 42.09 -0.42
C ALA A 393 7.54 43.13 -0.74
N ALA A 394 7.72 43.93 -1.79
CA ALA A 394 6.70 44.89 -2.21
C ALA A 394 5.36 44.21 -2.58
N LEU A 395 5.40 43.05 -3.25
CA LEU A 395 4.19 42.27 -3.56
C LEU A 395 3.54 41.65 -2.31
N ARG A 396 4.30 41.36 -1.26
CA ARG A 396 3.79 40.91 0.05
C ARG A 396 3.09 42.04 0.80
N ASP A 397 3.58 43.27 0.63
CA ASP A 397 3.11 44.45 1.36
C ASP A 397 1.98 45.21 0.67
N GLU A 398 1.76 44.99 -0.63
CA GLU A 398 0.61 45.56 -1.34
C GLU A 398 -0.73 44.93 -0.91
N ASP A 399 -1.78 45.75 -0.84
CA ASP A 399 -3.15 45.25 -0.74
C ASP A 399 -3.55 44.62 -2.09
N GLY A 400 -3.69 43.30 -2.12
CA GLY A 400 -3.92 42.54 -3.36
C GLY A 400 -4.66 41.23 -3.15
N SER A 401 -4.89 40.49 -4.25
CA SER A 401 -5.61 39.22 -4.21
C SER A 401 -4.94 38.20 -3.28
N LEU A 402 -5.76 37.40 -2.59
CA LEU A 402 -5.33 36.23 -1.80
C LEU A 402 -5.60 34.92 -2.55
N ASP A 403 -6.15 34.99 -3.76
CA ASP A 403 -6.35 33.83 -4.63
C ASP A 403 -5.02 33.44 -5.29
N ILE A 404 -4.58 32.19 -5.07
CA ILE A 404 -3.27 31.72 -5.55
C ILE A 404 -3.13 31.77 -7.07
N THR A 405 -4.20 31.55 -7.82
CA THR A 405 -4.17 31.64 -9.29
C THR A 405 -3.95 33.08 -9.72
N ALA A 406 -4.70 34.02 -9.15
CA ALA A 406 -4.55 35.44 -9.44
C ALA A 406 -3.16 35.98 -9.05
N VAL A 407 -2.60 35.51 -7.92
CA VAL A 407 -1.25 35.90 -7.49
C VAL A 407 -0.19 35.35 -8.44
N LYS A 408 -0.31 34.09 -8.89
CA LYS A 408 0.59 33.51 -9.90
C LYS A 408 0.53 34.28 -11.22
N GLU A 409 -0.67 34.63 -11.69
CA GLU A 409 -0.82 35.47 -12.88
C GLU A 409 -0.18 36.84 -12.71
N ARG A 410 -0.31 37.44 -11.51
CA ARG A 410 0.32 38.73 -11.20
C ARG A 410 1.84 38.65 -11.24
N ILE A 411 2.43 37.59 -10.68
CA ILE A 411 3.87 37.29 -10.73
C ILE A 411 4.34 37.16 -12.19
N GLY A 412 3.67 36.33 -12.99
CA GLY A 412 4.06 36.11 -14.39
C GLY A 412 3.89 37.34 -15.29
N LYS A 413 3.07 38.32 -14.91
CA LYS A 413 2.87 39.60 -15.61
C LYS A 413 3.69 40.75 -15.01
N ASP A 414 4.57 40.49 -14.04
CA ASP A 414 5.38 41.51 -13.38
C ASP A 414 6.74 41.68 -14.09
N PRO A 415 6.90 42.69 -14.96
CA PRO A 415 8.13 42.84 -15.75
C PRO A 415 9.35 43.13 -14.88
N ALA A 416 9.17 43.74 -13.71
CA ALA A 416 10.28 44.01 -12.79
C ALA A 416 10.78 42.73 -12.15
N LEU A 417 9.87 41.84 -11.72
CA LEU A 417 10.23 40.54 -11.16
C LEU A 417 10.83 39.62 -12.22
N THR A 418 10.19 39.50 -13.39
CA THR A 418 10.70 38.69 -14.51
C THR A 418 12.09 39.15 -14.93
N GLY A 419 12.28 40.45 -15.15
CA GLY A 419 13.59 41.00 -15.52
C GLY A 419 14.65 40.84 -14.42
N ALA A 420 14.26 40.84 -13.14
CA ALA A 420 15.18 40.58 -12.04
C ALA A 420 15.61 39.10 -12.00
N LEU A 421 14.69 38.16 -12.21
CA LEU A 421 14.99 36.72 -12.26
C LEU A 421 15.85 36.35 -13.48
N GLU A 422 15.58 36.93 -14.64
CA GLU A 422 16.41 36.74 -15.85
C GLU A 422 17.84 37.24 -15.64
N LYS A 423 18.01 38.44 -15.05
CA LYS A 423 19.32 38.99 -14.71
C LYS A 423 20.03 38.13 -13.67
N LEU A 424 19.31 37.70 -12.63
CA LEU A 424 19.85 36.83 -11.59
C LEU A 424 20.37 35.52 -12.19
N PHE A 425 19.57 34.88 -13.05
CA PHE A 425 20.01 33.69 -13.74
C PHE A 425 21.22 33.99 -14.61
N ALA A 426 21.19 35.02 -15.47
CA ALA A 426 22.29 35.37 -16.36
C ALA A 426 23.61 35.68 -15.64
N ALA A 427 23.55 36.40 -14.52
CA ALA A 427 24.71 36.78 -13.70
C ALA A 427 25.32 35.61 -12.91
N SER A 428 24.59 34.50 -12.76
CA SER A 428 25.03 33.34 -11.99
C SER A 428 26.14 32.56 -12.72
N PRO A 429 27.36 32.42 -12.14
CA PRO A 429 28.45 31.73 -12.80
C PRO A 429 28.15 30.25 -13.07
N ALA A 430 28.59 29.74 -14.23
CA ALA A 430 28.53 28.31 -14.53
C ALA A 430 29.43 27.51 -13.58
N ALA A 431 28.89 26.41 -13.07
CA ALA A 431 29.51 25.51 -12.11
C ALA A 431 28.96 24.09 -12.33
N PRO A 432 29.31 23.44 -13.46
CA PRO A 432 28.76 22.14 -13.84
C PRO A 432 29.05 21.04 -12.82
N GLU A 433 30.06 21.20 -11.97
CA GLU A 433 30.38 20.29 -10.88
C GLU A 433 29.31 20.23 -9.77
N LEU A 434 28.41 21.22 -9.71
CA LEU A 434 27.30 21.24 -8.76
C LEU A 434 26.10 20.41 -9.23
N ALA A 435 25.99 20.15 -10.54
CA ALA A 435 24.96 19.28 -11.08
C ALA A 435 25.29 17.81 -10.77
N SER A 436 24.25 17.00 -10.65
CA SER A 436 24.40 15.57 -10.36
C SER A 436 25.16 14.83 -11.45
N ARG A 437 26.06 13.94 -11.03
CA ARG A 437 26.70 12.96 -11.92
C ARG A 437 25.90 11.66 -12.05
N TRP A 438 24.90 11.47 -11.20
CA TRP A 438 24.11 10.23 -11.09
C TRP A 438 22.64 10.44 -11.49
N GLU A 439 22.35 11.48 -12.26
CA GLU A 439 21.03 11.71 -12.85
C GLU A 439 20.59 10.50 -13.68
N VAL A 440 19.46 9.89 -13.31
CA VAL A 440 18.86 8.76 -14.03
C VAL A 440 17.65 9.17 -14.86
N GLY A 441 17.14 10.38 -14.70
CA GLY A 441 16.01 10.94 -15.44
C GLY A 441 16.43 11.93 -16.52
N HIS A 442 15.48 12.78 -16.92
CA HIS A 442 15.79 13.95 -17.73
C HIS A 442 16.36 15.06 -16.84
N ALA A 443 17.51 15.63 -17.22
CA ALA A 443 18.09 16.76 -16.51
C ALA A 443 17.06 17.92 -16.34
N PRO A 444 17.07 18.62 -15.19
CA PRO A 444 16.14 19.72 -14.96
C PRO A 444 16.42 20.90 -15.91
N THR A 445 15.36 21.62 -16.30
CA THR A 445 15.48 22.86 -17.06
C THR A 445 15.26 24.09 -16.18
N TYR A 446 15.65 25.27 -16.68
CA TYR A 446 15.32 26.53 -16.01
C TYR A 446 13.80 26.70 -15.86
N ASP A 447 13.01 26.28 -16.86
CA ASP A 447 11.55 26.34 -16.78
C ASP A 447 10.98 25.44 -15.69
N ASP A 448 11.54 24.23 -15.52
CA ASP A 448 11.17 23.34 -14.40
C ASP A 448 11.40 24.07 -13.05
N PHE A 449 12.55 24.73 -12.89
CA PHE A 449 12.88 25.48 -11.68
C PHE A 449 11.96 26.70 -11.49
N HIS A 450 11.82 27.53 -12.53
CA HIS A 450 11.08 28.79 -12.49
C HIS A 450 9.60 28.57 -12.13
N GLY A 451 8.96 27.55 -12.70
CA GLY A 451 7.56 27.22 -12.38
C GLY A 451 7.34 26.90 -10.89
N HIS A 452 8.28 26.19 -10.26
CA HIS A 452 8.22 25.94 -8.82
C HIS A 452 8.53 27.19 -8.00
N LEU A 453 9.42 28.06 -8.48
CA LEU A 453 9.73 29.31 -7.81
C LEU A 453 8.49 30.22 -7.76
N ASP A 454 7.75 30.32 -8.86
CA ASP A 454 6.49 31.08 -8.93
C ASP A 454 5.46 30.57 -7.92
N ASP A 455 5.29 29.24 -7.81
CA ASP A 455 4.39 28.62 -6.84
C ASP A 455 4.78 28.95 -5.38
N ARG A 456 6.07 28.96 -5.09
CA ARG A 456 6.59 29.26 -3.75
C ARG A 456 6.47 30.75 -3.43
N MET A 457 6.80 31.63 -4.37
CA MET A 457 6.62 33.08 -4.23
C MET A 457 5.14 33.45 -4.02
N ALA A 458 4.22 32.83 -4.77
CA ALA A 458 2.79 33.10 -4.62
C ALA A 458 2.27 32.81 -3.21
N ARG A 459 2.69 31.68 -2.62
CA ARG A 459 2.37 31.31 -1.23
C ARG A 459 2.93 32.31 -0.23
N MET A 460 4.19 32.72 -0.40
CA MET A 460 4.83 33.71 0.47
C MET A 460 4.18 35.10 0.36
N ILE A 461 3.75 35.50 -0.84
CA ILE A 461 2.98 36.72 -1.10
C ILE A 461 1.65 36.72 -0.36
N ILE A 462 0.87 35.63 -0.49
CA ILE A 462 -0.42 35.47 0.22
C ILE A 462 -0.22 35.56 1.73
N SER A 463 0.77 34.85 2.27
CA SER A 463 1.04 34.86 3.71
C SER A 463 1.44 36.25 4.24
N GLY A 464 2.22 37.01 3.46
CA GLY A 464 2.60 38.39 3.80
C GLY A 464 1.39 39.32 3.85
N ARG A 465 0.52 39.24 2.83
CA ARG A 465 -0.73 40.04 2.78
C ARG A 465 -1.66 39.73 3.94
N LEU A 466 -1.81 38.45 4.29
CA LEU A 466 -2.59 38.01 5.46
C LEU A 466 -2.00 38.55 6.76
N ALA A 467 -0.68 38.48 6.94
CA ALA A 467 -0.01 39.00 8.13
C ALA A 467 -0.17 40.52 8.25
N ASN A 468 0.01 41.26 7.15
CA ASN A 468 -0.17 42.71 7.11
C ASN A 468 -1.62 43.12 7.42
N THR A 469 -2.59 42.38 6.86
CA THR A 469 -4.01 42.62 7.16
C THR A 469 -4.33 42.30 8.62
N LEU A 470 -3.75 41.23 9.18
CA LEU A 470 -3.90 40.89 10.59
C LEU A 470 -3.39 42.03 11.49
N GLU A 471 -2.21 42.59 11.23
CA GLU A 471 -1.68 43.69 12.03
C GLU A 471 -2.61 44.92 12.00
N LYS A 472 -3.16 45.27 10.82
CA LYS A 472 -4.15 46.36 10.69
C LYS A 472 -5.38 46.09 11.57
N VAL A 473 -5.92 44.86 11.54
CA VAL A 473 -7.09 44.43 12.33
C VAL A 473 -6.81 44.45 13.83
N LEU A 474 -5.65 43.92 14.26
CA LEU A 474 -5.27 43.86 15.67
C LEU A 474 -5.05 45.27 16.24
N ALA A 475 -4.37 46.14 15.50
CA ALA A 475 -4.13 47.53 15.89
C ALA A 475 -5.45 48.30 16.05
N ALA A 476 -6.41 48.09 15.14
CA ALA A 476 -7.72 48.72 15.19
C ALA A 476 -8.71 48.05 16.18
N ARG A 477 -8.37 46.85 16.70
CA ARG A 477 -9.28 45.99 17.50
C ARG A 477 -10.61 45.76 16.78
N ASP A 478 -10.55 45.59 15.46
CA ASP A 478 -11.70 45.56 14.57
C ASP A 478 -12.28 44.14 14.46
N ALA A 479 -13.39 43.89 15.14
CA ALA A 479 -14.07 42.60 15.11
C ALA A 479 -14.65 42.25 13.72
N ALA A 480 -15.13 43.24 12.96
CA ALA A 480 -15.68 43.02 11.63
C ALA A 480 -14.57 42.73 10.61
N GLY A 481 -13.45 43.44 10.75
CA GLY A 481 -12.21 43.18 10.02
C GLY A 481 -11.65 41.79 10.32
N LEU A 482 -11.68 41.34 11.57
CA LEU A 482 -11.25 39.98 11.95
C LEU A 482 -12.12 38.90 11.31
N ALA A 483 -13.45 39.09 11.28
CA ALA A 483 -14.35 38.15 10.61
C ALA A 483 -14.09 38.08 9.09
N SER A 484 -13.88 39.24 8.46
CA SER A 484 -13.56 39.34 7.03
C SER A 484 -12.20 38.70 6.70
N LEU A 485 -11.18 38.96 7.52
CA LEU A 485 -9.86 38.35 7.42
C LEU A 485 -9.94 36.82 7.59
N THR A 486 -10.70 36.34 8.56
CA THR A 486 -10.86 34.90 8.80
C THR A 486 -11.49 34.21 7.59
N ALA A 487 -12.54 34.79 7.00
CA ALA A 487 -13.15 34.26 5.78
C ALA A 487 -12.17 34.24 4.59
N ALA A 488 -11.40 35.31 4.41
CA ALA A 488 -10.41 35.42 3.34
C ALA A 488 -9.23 34.44 3.53
N MET A 489 -8.72 34.32 4.76
CA MET A 489 -7.69 33.39 5.16
C MET A 489 -8.13 31.95 4.90
N THR A 490 -9.33 31.56 5.32
CA THR A 490 -9.87 30.22 5.10
C THR A 490 -9.90 29.86 3.61
N LYS A 491 -10.40 30.76 2.77
CA LYS A 491 -10.43 30.55 1.31
C LYS A 491 -9.02 30.41 0.73
N ALA A 492 -8.09 31.28 1.13
CA ALA A 492 -6.70 31.25 0.68
C ALA A 492 -5.99 29.96 1.12
N TRP A 493 -6.19 29.55 2.38
CA TRP A 493 -5.60 28.35 2.94
C TRP A 493 -6.08 27.08 2.21
N ILE A 494 -7.39 26.95 1.94
CA ILE A 494 -7.95 25.85 1.13
C ILE A 494 -7.31 25.84 -0.26
N ALA A 495 -7.18 26.99 -0.92
CA ALA A 495 -6.58 27.07 -2.25
C ALA A 495 -5.10 26.66 -2.23
N CYS A 496 -4.33 27.11 -1.22
CA CYS A 496 -2.94 26.71 -1.03
C CYS A 496 -2.81 25.20 -0.75
N PHE A 497 -3.70 24.62 0.07
CA PHE A 497 -3.73 23.18 0.33
C PHE A 497 -4.05 22.40 -0.95
N LYS A 498 -5.07 22.81 -1.71
CA LYS A 498 -5.44 22.16 -2.97
C LYS A 498 -4.30 22.22 -3.99
N ALA A 499 -3.51 23.28 -4.00
CA ALA A 499 -2.32 23.39 -4.82
C ALA A 499 -1.16 22.46 -4.37
N GLN A 500 -1.25 21.80 -3.22
CA GLN A 500 -0.34 20.71 -2.81
C GLN A 500 -0.84 19.34 -3.30
N LEU A 501 -2.08 19.23 -3.80
CA LEU A 501 -2.63 17.98 -4.31
C LEU A 501 -2.20 17.77 -5.77
N VAL A 502 -1.48 16.68 -6.00
CA VAL A 502 -1.05 16.24 -7.32
C VAL A 502 -1.78 14.93 -7.65
N ILE A 503 -2.72 14.98 -8.60
CA ILE A 503 -3.60 13.83 -8.87
C ILE A 503 -3.18 13.17 -10.17
N VAL A 504 -2.77 11.90 -10.09
CA VAL A 504 -2.51 11.05 -11.26
C VAL A 504 -3.81 10.36 -11.64
N TRP A 505 -4.59 11.02 -12.49
CA TRP A 505 -5.93 10.54 -12.90
C TRP A 505 -5.93 9.21 -13.65
N ASP A 506 -4.81 8.88 -14.30
CA ASP A 506 -4.66 7.60 -14.99
C ASP A 506 -4.39 6.47 -13.98
N ALA A 507 -5.43 5.67 -13.70
CA ALA A 507 -5.31 4.47 -12.87
C ALA A 507 -4.41 3.39 -13.52
N GLY A 508 -4.08 3.51 -14.81
CA GLY A 508 -3.14 2.65 -15.53
C GLY A 508 -1.70 3.16 -15.54
N ALA A 509 -1.39 4.28 -14.86
CA ALA A 509 -0.04 4.81 -14.82
C ALA A 509 0.97 3.77 -14.32
N THR A 510 2.16 3.76 -14.92
CA THR A 510 3.24 2.87 -14.48
C THR A 510 3.94 3.44 -13.25
N GLY A 511 4.64 2.58 -12.51
CA GLY A 511 5.52 2.98 -11.42
C GLY A 511 6.58 3.98 -11.86
N ASP A 512 7.12 3.82 -13.07
CA ASP A 512 8.08 4.77 -13.68
C ASP A 512 7.42 6.16 -13.82
N GLN A 513 6.19 6.24 -14.31
CA GLN A 513 5.45 7.50 -14.44
C GLN A 513 5.13 8.13 -13.08
N ILE A 514 4.84 7.33 -12.05
CA ILE A 514 4.62 7.84 -10.69
C ILE A 514 5.90 8.44 -10.12
N ILE A 515 7.06 7.77 -10.28
CA ILE A 515 8.36 8.29 -9.80
C ILE A 515 8.70 9.61 -10.52
N ASP A 516 8.49 9.69 -11.84
CA ASP A 516 8.68 10.94 -12.59
C ASP A 516 7.74 12.05 -12.10
N GLN A 517 6.47 11.72 -11.84
CA GLN A 517 5.50 12.67 -11.30
C GLN A 517 5.86 13.15 -9.88
N LEU A 518 6.42 12.27 -9.05
CA LEU A 518 6.93 12.63 -7.73
C LEU A 518 8.06 13.65 -7.85
N ALA A 519 9.04 13.42 -8.72
CA ALA A 519 10.11 14.37 -8.99
C ALA A 519 9.60 15.73 -9.47
N ARG A 520 8.56 15.74 -10.32
CA ARG A 520 7.91 16.96 -10.85
C ARG A 520 7.10 17.73 -9.82
N SER A 521 6.76 17.14 -8.68
CA SER A 521 5.91 17.81 -7.68
C SER A 521 6.67 18.78 -6.76
N VAL A 522 8.01 18.80 -6.86
CA VAL A 522 8.90 19.61 -6.02
C VAL A 522 10.05 20.22 -6.84
N PRO A 523 10.64 21.35 -6.41
CA PRO A 523 11.71 22.04 -7.15
C PRO A 523 12.99 21.20 -7.32
N PRO A 524 13.80 21.46 -8.37
CA PRO A 524 15.12 20.83 -8.50
C PRO A 524 16.04 21.19 -7.33
N GLY A 525 16.99 20.30 -7.03
CA GLY A 525 18.04 20.47 -6.02
C GLY A 525 17.68 20.01 -4.61
N VAL A 526 16.41 19.69 -4.34
CA VAL A 526 15.95 19.27 -3.01
C VAL A 526 16.18 17.78 -2.76
N HIS A 527 16.23 17.40 -1.48
CA HIS A 527 16.08 16.02 -1.02
C HIS A 527 14.62 15.77 -0.61
N VAL A 528 14.05 14.68 -1.09
CA VAL A 528 12.65 14.31 -0.92
C VAL A 528 12.52 12.95 -0.25
N THR A 529 11.85 12.93 0.90
CA THR A 529 11.35 11.70 1.50
C THR A 529 9.92 11.47 1.06
N VAL A 530 9.68 10.42 0.28
CA VAL A 530 8.33 10.02 -0.16
C VAL A 530 7.77 8.98 0.81
N MET A 531 6.73 9.34 1.55
CA MET A 531 6.00 8.43 2.42
C MET A 531 4.84 7.78 1.67
N GLY A 532 4.94 6.49 1.39
CA GLY A 532 3.85 5.69 0.84
C GLY A 532 2.75 5.47 1.87
N THR A 533 1.49 5.53 1.44
CA THR A 533 0.33 5.38 2.32
C THR A 533 -0.82 4.68 1.60
N GLN A 534 -1.57 3.89 2.37
CA GLN A 534 -2.81 3.23 1.97
C GLN A 534 -2.70 2.28 0.76
N ASN A 535 -2.97 0.99 0.96
CA ASN A 535 -3.10 -0.07 -0.06
C ASN A 535 -1.90 -0.31 -1.02
N ILE A 536 -1.64 -1.57 -1.30
CA ILE A 536 -0.69 -1.97 -2.36
C ILE A 536 -1.44 -2.81 -3.39
N LYS A 537 -1.97 -2.16 -4.42
CA LYS A 537 -2.67 -2.78 -5.56
C LYS A 537 -2.58 -1.92 -6.80
N GLY A 538 -2.78 -2.54 -7.97
CA GLY A 538 -2.79 -1.85 -9.26
C GLY A 538 -1.51 -1.06 -9.49
N THR A 539 -1.67 0.21 -9.83
CA THR A 539 -0.63 1.24 -10.00
C THR A 539 0.37 1.28 -8.85
N GLY A 540 -0.10 1.24 -7.59
CA GLY A 540 0.77 1.30 -6.42
C GLY A 540 1.64 0.06 -6.21
N LEU A 541 1.24 -1.09 -6.77
CA LEU A 541 2.08 -2.30 -6.75
C LEU A 541 3.24 -2.18 -7.74
N ASP A 542 2.96 -1.74 -8.98
CA ASP A 542 4.01 -1.49 -9.98
C ASP A 542 5.00 -0.42 -9.49
N PHE A 543 4.50 0.63 -8.83
CA PHE A 543 5.32 1.62 -8.14
C PHE A 543 6.29 1.01 -7.11
N ILE A 544 5.81 0.13 -6.23
CA ILE A 544 6.69 -0.54 -5.25
C ILE A 544 7.71 -1.46 -5.93
N TYR A 545 7.33 -2.15 -7.01
CA TYR A 545 8.28 -2.97 -7.75
C TYR A 545 9.44 -2.19 -8.34
N ARG A 546 9.24 -0.93 -8.75
CA ARG A 546 10.35 -0.06 -9.20
C ARG A 546 11.37 0.21 -8.09
N TRP A 547 10.90 0.43 -6.86
CA TRP A 547 11.77 0.60 -5.71
C TRP A 547 12.46 -0.69 -5.27
N LEU A 548 11.77 -1.84 -5.36
CA LEU A 548 12.39 -3.15 -5.13
C LEU A 548 13.48 -3.48 -6.17
N ALA A 549 13.24 -3.14 -7.44
CA ALA A 549 14.25 -3.30 -8.49
C ALA A 549 15.46 -2.40 -8.24
N LEU A 550 15.24 -1.14 -7.84
CA LEU A 550 16.31 -0.21 -7.49
C LEU A 550 17.13 -0.71 -6.29
N ASP A 551 16.47 -1.21 -5.24
CA ASP A 551 17.13 -1.77 -4.06
C ASP A 551 17.99 -2.99 -4.39
N ALA A 552 17.48 -3.90 -5.21
CA ALA A 552 18.24 -5.05 -5.69
C ALA A 552 19.46 -4.63 -6.52
N VAL A 553 19.33 -3.62 -7.38
CA VAL A 553 20.45 -3.05 -8.13
C VAL A 553 21.47 -2.41 -7.20
N TYR A 554 21.02 -1.64 -6.21
CA TYR A 554 21.88 -0.97 -5.25
C TYR A 554 22.73 -1.98 -4.46
N LEU A 555 22.10 -2.99 -3.87
CA LEU A 555 22.78 -4.08 -3.15
C LEU A 555 23.73 -4.87 -4.06
N GLY A 556 23.35 -5.09 -5.32
CA GLY A 556 24.21 -5.73 -6.30
C GLY A 556 25.45 -4.90 -6.61
N LEU A 557 25.30 -3.58 -6.78
CA LEU A 557 26.42 -2.66 -7.01
C LEU A 557 27.34 -2.56 -5.80
N GLU A 558 26.82 -2.54 -4.56
CA GLU A 558 27.64 -2.58 -3.34
C GLU A 558 28.50 -3.84 -3.27
N LYS A 559 27.95 -5.00 -3.64
CA LYS A 559 28.72 -6.26 -3.69
C LYS A 559 29.86 -6.25 -4.70
N LEU A 560 29.80 -5.38 -5.73
CA LEU A 560 30.91 -5.20 -6.67
C LEU A 560 32.11 -4.48 -6.04
N GLU A 561 31.95 -3.85 -4.88
CA GLU A 561 33.05 -3.25 -4.10
C GLU A 561 33.84 -4.30 -3.30
N SER A 562 33.34 -5.55 -3.22
CA SER A 562 33.99 -6.64 -2.49
C SER A 562 35.37 -6.97 -3.05
N THR A 563 36.32 -7.28 -2.16
CA THR A 563 37.63 -7.81 -2.54
C THR A 563 37.55 -9.26 -3.06
N ASP A 564 36.51 -10.00 -2.68
CA ASP A 564 36.30 -11.38 -3.12
C ASP A 564 35.70 -11.45 -4.54
N GLU A 565 36.40 -12.13 -5.44
CA GLU A 565 36.00 -12.25 -6.84
C GLU A 565 34.71 -13.07 -7.02
N GLN A 566 34.50 -14.11 -6.20
CA GLN A 566 33.29 -14.92 -6.31
C GLN A 566 32.05 -14.09 -5.95
N THR A 567 32.12 -13.30 -4.89
CA THR A 567 31.07 -12.35 -4.50
C THR A 567 30.74 -11.37 -5.62
N ARG A 568 31.76 -10.81 -6.29
CA ARG A 568 31.55 -9.88 -7.42
C ARG A 568 30.91 -10.58 -8.62
N PHE A 569 31.33 -11.81 -8.95
CA PHE A 569 30.70 -12.60 -10.01
C PHE A 569 29.25 -12.94 -9.71
N ASP A 570 28.94 -13.33 -8.47
CA ASP A 570 27.59 -13.64 -8.04
C ASP A 570 26.69 -12.40 -8.14
N ALA A 571 27.22 -11.23 -7.79
CA ALA A 571 26.53 -9.96 -7.96
C ALA A 571 26.25 -9.64 -9.44
N LEU A 572 27.24 -9.75 -10.33
CA LEU A 572 27.04 -9.54 -11.77
C LEU A 572 25.98 -10.49 -12.36
N ARG A 573 26.02 -11.77 -11.96
CA ARG A 573 25.02 -12.76 -12.39
C ARG A 573 23.63 -12.43 -11.89
N ALA A 574 23.50 -12.01 -10.63
CA ALA A 574 22.22 -11.62 -10.05
C ALA A 574 21.64 -10.37 -10.74
N LEU A 575 22.48 -9.37 -11.02
CA LEU A 575 22.09 -8.15 -11.74
C LEU A 575 21.65 -8.44 -13.19
N ASP A 576 22.33 -9.35 -13.89
CA ASP A 576 21.97 -9.71 -15.27
C ASP A 576 20.72 -10.59 -15.36
N ALA A 577 20.49 -11.44 -14.35
CA ALA A 577 19.29 -12.29 -14.25
C ALA A 577 18.01 -11.48 -13.96
N HIS A 578 18.13 -10.24 -13.50
CA HIS A 578 16.99 -9.34 -13.31
C HIS A 578 16.33 -9.01 -14.67
N SER A 579 15.00 -8.98 -14.72
CA SER A 579 14.25 -8.86 -15.98
C SER A 579 13.13 -7.79 -15.98
N ASP A 580 12.70 -7.30 -14.82
CA ASP A 580 11.61 -6.32 -14.69
C ASP A 580 12.12 -4.91 -14.33
N PHE A 581 12.99 -4.41 -15.20
CA PHE A 581 13.67 -3.14 -15.04
C PHE A 581 12.73 -1.93 -15.14
N GLY A 582 12.96 -0.92 -14.31
CA GLY A 582 12.44 0.43 -14.43
C GLY A 582 13.48 1.39 -15.04
N PHE A 583 13.16 2.69 -15.08
CA PHE A 583 14.13 3.69 -15.53
C PHE A 583 15.17 4.04 -14.46
N THR A 584 14.80 4.00 -13.18
CA THR A 584 15.67 4.40 -12.06
C THR A 584 16.81 3.42 -11.82
N ASP A 585 16.49 2.14 -11.77
CA ASP A 585 17.39 1.02 -11.54
C ASP A 585 18.32 0.79 -12.74
N THR A 586 17.80 0.87 -13.98
CA THR A 586 18.67 0.82 -15.16
C THR A 586 19.56 2.03 -15.30
N GLY A 587 19.06 3.23 -14.98
CA GLY A 587 19.88 4.43 -14.99
C GLY A 587 20.98 4.38 -13.93
N MET A 588 20.69 3.79 -12.77
CA MET A 588 21.71 3.54 -11.73
C MET A 588 22.82 2.60 -12.23
N LEU A 589 22.47 1.50 -12.92
CA LEU A 589 23.45 0.62 -13.56
C LEU A 589 24.30 1.37 -14.60
N VAL A 590 23.66 2.19 -15.45
CA VAL A 590 24.36 2.99 -16.47
C VAL A 590 25.33 3.99 -15.83
N ALA A 591 24.91 4.66 -14.75
CA ALA A 591 25.73 5.65 -14.07
C ALA A 591 26.90 5.01 -13.31
N ARG A 592 26.67 3.89 -12.60
CA ARG A 592 27.62 3.35 -11.61
C ARG A 592 28.54 2.25 -12.15
N LEU A 593 28.10 1.39 -13.08
CA LEU A 593 28.96 0.31 -13.59
C LEU A 593 30.31 0.78 -14.17
N PRO A 594 30.41 1.95 -14.85
CA PRO A 594 31.69 2.48 -15.32
C PRO A 594 32.70 2.86 -14.22
N GLU A 595 32.23 3.06 -12.98
CA GLU A 595 33.09 3.44 -11.84
C GLU A 595 33.94 2.26 -11.35
N PHE A 596 33.51 1.02 -11.60
CA PHE A 596 34.23 -0.19 -11.20
C PHE A 596 35.33 -0.53 -12.21
N SER A 597 36.58 -0.54 -11.74
CA SER A 597 37.76 -0.90 -12.52
C SER A 597 38.47 -2.14 -11.95
N GLY A 598 39.22 -2.85 -12.79
CA GLY A 598 39.87 -4.11 -12.40
C GLY A 598 38.96 -5.34 -12.53
N GLY A 599 39.40 -6.46 -11.94
CA GLY A 599 38.81 -7.78 -12.08
C GLY A 599 39.46 -8.63 -13.17
N SER A 600 39.09 -9.91 -13.24
CA SER A 600 39.52 -10.79 -14.34
C SER A 600 38.90 -10.36 -15.68
N ALA A 601 39.47 -10.84 -16.79
CA ALA A 601 38.95 -10.52 -18.13
C ALA A 601 37.47 -10.92 -18.29
N GLN A 602 37.05 -11.99 -17.63
CA GLN A 602 35.65 -12.44 -17.62
C GLN A 602 34.75 -11.48 -16.85
N GLU A 603 35.18 -10.99 -15.68
CA GLU A 603 34.44 -9.99 -14.89
C GLU A 603 34.24 -8.70 -15.70
N VAL A 604 35.31 -8.20 -16.33
CA VAL A 604 35.27 -7.00 -17.18
C VAL A 604 34.30 -7.18 -18.35
N ALA A 605 34.32 -8.34 -19.01
CA ALA A 605 33.43 -8.64 -20.12
C ALA A 605 31.96 -8.68 -19.69
N GLN A 606 31.65 -9.34 -18.56
CA GLN A 606 30.28 -9.39 -18.02
C GLN A 606 29.78 -8.01 -17.61
N ARG A 607 30.61 -7.21 -16.91
CA ARG A 607 30.27 -5.84 -16.52
C ARG A 607 29.96 -4.96 -17.74
N LYS A 608 30.77 -5.06 -18.80
CA LYS A 608 30.55 -4.31 -20.05
C LYS A 608 29.27 -4.73 -20.75
N ALA A 609 28.99 -6.04 -20.82
CA ALA A 609 27.76 -6.56 -21.43
C ALA A 609 26.51 -6.09 -20.68
N LEU A 610 26.54 -6.14 -19.33
CA LEU A 610 25.46 -5.65 -18.48
C LEU A 610 25.24 -4.14 -18.66
N HIS A 611 26.32 -3.36 -18.73
CA HIS A 611 26.24 -1.91 -18.95
C HIS A 611 25.56 -1.56 -20.28
N GLU A 612 25.93 -2.20 -21.39
CA GLU A 612 25.29 -1.95 -22.70
C GLU A 612 23.82 -2.38 -22.72
N LYS A 613 23.50 -3.53 -22.11
CA LYS A 613 22.11 -4.00 -21.92
C LYS A 613 21.29 -2.97 -21.14
N ALA A 614 21.80 -2.51 -19.99
CA ALA A 614 21.14 -1.52 -19.15
C ALA A 614 20.92 -0.20 -19.90
N LYS A 615 21.92 0.27 -20.67
CA LYS A 615 21.83 1.50 -21.46
C LYS A 615 20.71 1.47 -22.50
N ILE A 616 20.57 0.36 -23.23
CA ILE A 616 19.50 0.18 -24.22
C ILE A 616 18.12 0.23 -23.53
N ILE A 617 17.95 -0.53 -22.45
CA ILE A 617 16.68 -0.58 -21.70
C ILE A 617 16.35 0.80 -21.13
N HIS A 618 17.34 1.48 -20.56
CA HIS A 618 17.19 2.80 -19.95
C HIS A 618 16.68 3.84 -20.95
N GLN A 619 17.30 3.92 -22.14
CA GLN A 619 16.85 4.83 -23.21
C GLN A 619 15.42 4.53 -23.68
N GLN A 620 15.04 3.25 -23.75
CA GLN A 620 13.67 2.84 -24.08
C GLN A 620 12.67 3.24 -22.99
N LYS A 621 13.06 3.21 -21.72
CA LYS A 621 12.21 3.62 -20.60
C LYS A 621 12.03 5.15 -20.56
N LEU A 622 13.11 5.93 -20.72
CA LEU A 622 13.04 7.39 -20.76
C LEU A 622 12.16 7.91 -21.92
N SER A 623 12.29 7.33 -23.12
CA SER A 623 11.46 7.73 -24.28
C SER A 623 9.96 7.43 -24.10
N LYS A 624 9.61 6.42 -23.29
CA LYS A 624 8.22 6.12 -22.92
C LYS A 624 7.67 7.09 -21.87
N LEU A 625 8.53 7.68 -21.04
CA LEU A 625 8.12 8.74 -20.10
C LEU A 625 7.79 10.04 -20.85
N SER A 626 8.57 10.40 -21.87
CA SER A 626 8.38 11.64 -22.64
C SER A 626 7.19 11.63 -23.61
N SER A 627 6.77 10.45 -24.09
CA SER A 627 5.72 10.32 -25.12
C SER A 627 4.28 10.47 -24.60
N ASN A 628 4.07 10.57 -23.29
CA ASN A 628 2.73 10.68 -22.68
C ASN A 628 2.41 12.06 -22.08
N VAL A 629 3.18 13.11 -22.43
CA VAL A 629 2.81 14.50 -22.14
C VAL A 629 1.76 14.96 -23.17
N GLY A 630 0.53 14.44 -23.05
CA GLY A 630 -0.58 14.80 -23.94
C GLY A 630 -1.80 13.94 -23.73
N GLY A 631 -2.87 14.53 -23.17
CA GLY A 631 -4.13 13.85 -22.91
C GLY A 631 -4.77 13.26 -24.17
N ALA A 632 -4.90 11.93 -24.21
CA ALA A 632 -5.79 11.23 -25.13
C ALA A 632 -6.13 9.80 -24.63
N ALA A 633 -6.55 9.66 -23.37
CA ALA A 633 -7.14 8.41 -22.86
C ALA A 633 -8.65 8.52 -22.58
N ALA A 634 -9.31 9.56 -23.13
CA ALA A 634 -10.73 9.81 -22.93
C ALA A 634 -11.48 9.97 -24.25
N LYS A 635 -11.66 8.87 -25.01
CA LYS A 635 -12.78 8.62 -25.95
C LYS A 635 -12.55 7.29 -26.68
N GLY A 636 -13.19 6.22 -26.22
CA GLY A 636 -13.20 4.94 -26.95
C GLY A 636 -13.70 3.70 -26.19
N GLY A 637 -13.82 3.76 -24.85
CA GLY A 637 -13.94 2.55 -24.02
C GLY A 637 -15.33 1.93 -23.79
N LYS A 638 -16.40 2.35 -24.48
CA LYS A 638 -17.76 1.84 -24.16
C LYS A 638 -18.24 0.65 -25.00
N PHE A 639 -17.66 0.39 -26.18
CA PHE A 639 -18.09 -0.71 -27.04
C PHE A 639 -17.19 -1.98 -26.89
N TRP A 640 -15.91 -1.79 -26.57
CA TRP A 640 -14.94 -2.89 -26.44
C TRP A 640 -15.00 -3.63 -25.10
N THR A 641 -15.46 -2.96 -24.04
CA THR A 641 -15.51 -3.49 -22.66
C THR A 641 -16.44 -4.70 -22.48
N SER A 642 -17.54 -4.78 -23.23
CA SER A 642 -18.48 -5.92 -23.13
C SER A 642 -17.95 -7.19 -23.83
N VAL A 643 -17.19 -7.03 -24.92
CA VAL A 643 -16.55 -8.14 -25.65
C VAL A 643 -15.31 -8.63 -24.89
N GLU A 644 -14.54 -7.70 -24.32
CA GLU A 644 -13.38 -8.00 -23.49
C GLU A 644 -13.77 -8.78 -22.22
N ALA A 645 -14.91 -8.47 -21.58
CA ALA A 645 -15.39 -9.21 -20.41
C ALA A 645 -15.74 -10.69 -20.68
N TRP A 646 -16.25 -11.02 -21.89
CA TRP A 646 -16.60 -12.40 -22.25
C TRP A 646 -15.35 -13.20 -22.67
N ILE A 647 -14.41 -12.55 -23.36
CA ILE A 647 -13.10 -13.13 -23.72
C ILE A 647 -12.25 -13.33 -22.46
N ASP A 648 -12.25 -12.39 -21.53
CA ASP A 648 -11.55 -12.49 -20.23
C ASP A 648 -12.12 -13.60 -19.35
N PHE A 649 -13.41 -13.92 -19.47
CA PHE A 649 -14.00 -15.07 -18.78
C PHE A 649 -13.41 -16.39 -19.28
N ILE A 650 -13.28 -16.57 -20.60
CA ILE A 650 -12.68 -17.77 -21.21
C ILE A 650 -11.17 -17.82 -20.94
N ASP A 651 -10.47 -16.70 -21.10
CA ASP A 651 -9.03 -16.57 -20.80
C ASP A 651 -8.74 -16.82 -19.32
N GLY A 652 -9.63 -16.41 -18.41
CA GLY A 652 -9.56 -16.72 -16.99
C GLY A 652 -9.61 -18.23 -16.70
N ALA A 653 -10.44 -18.99 -17.43
CA ALA A 653 -10.49 -20.45 -17.31
C ALA A 653 -9.24 -21.15 -17.89
N VAL A 654 -8.63 -20.58 -18.93
CA VAL A 654 -7.35 -21.06 -19.48
C VAL A 654 -6.21 -20.81 -18.49
N ARG A 655 -6.11 -19.59 -17.94
CA ARG A 655 -5.13 -19.23 -16.91
C ARG A 655 -5.27 -20.08 -15.65
N TYR A 656 -6.50 -20.35 -15.21
CA TYR A 656 -6.73 -21.26 -14.10
C TYR A 656 -6.19 -22.67 -14.37
N ARG A 657 -6.46 -23.23 -15.56
CA ARG A 657 -5.91 -24.54 -15.97
C ARG A 657 -4.38 -24.52 -16.06
N GLN A 658 -3.79 -23.46 -16.61
CA GLN A 658 -2.33 -23.28 -16.67
C GLN A 658 -1.71 -23.24 -15.27
N SER A 659 -2.29 -22.44 -14.36
CA SER A 659 -1.81 -22.38 -12.97
C SER A 659 -1.86 -23.74 -12.27
N ARG A 660 -2.93 -24.52 -12.47
CA ARG A 660 -3.05 -25.87 -11.89
C ARG A 660 -2.05 -26.86 -12.48
N ARG A 661 -1.79 -26.80 -13.80
CA ARG A 661 -0.74 -27.61 -14.42
C ARG A 661 0.62 -27.26 -13.84
N LEU A 662 0.94 -25.97 -13.73
CA LEU A 662 2.22 -25.52 -13.20
C LEU A 662 2.43 -25.93 -11.74
N VAL A 663 1.37 -25.90 -10.92
CA VAL A 663 1.38 -26.45 -9.56
C VAL A 663 1.68 -27.95 -9.56
N GLN A 664 1.03 -28.73 -10.42
CA GLN A 664 1.31 -30.17 -10.54
C GLN A 664 2.73 -30.44 -11.04
N ASP A 665 3.21 -29.66 -12.01
CA ASP A 665 4.56 -29.78 -12.54
C ASP A 665 5.63 -29.42 -11.48
N LEU A 666 5.32 -28.53 -10.52
CA LEU A 666 6.18 -28.28 -9.37
C LEU A 666 6.24 -29.50 -8.45
N ILE A 667 5.09 -30.09 -8.12
CA ILE A 667 4.99 -31.31 -7.29
C ILE A 667 5.73 -32.47 -7.95
N ASP A 668 5.56 -32.64 -9.27
CA ASP A 668 6.19 -33.70 -10.05
C ASP A 668 7.67 -33.42 -10.37
N TYR A 669 8.27 -32.37 -9.79
CA TYR A 669 9.65 -31.91 -10.03
C TYR A 669 10.00 -31.63 -11.51
N ARG A 670 9.01 -31.31 -12.36
CA ARG A 670 9.21 -30.96 -13.77
C ARG A 670 9.62 -29.51 -13.99
N VAL A 671 9.31 -28.62 -13.03
CA VAL A 671 9.75 -27.22 -13.02
C VAL A 671 10.39 -26.87 -11.69
N SER A 672 11.37 -25.97 -11.71
CA SER A 672 11.95 -25.41 -10.49
C SER A 672 11.04 -24.35 -9.87
N HIS A 673 11.23 -24.09 -8.56
CA HIS A 673 10.52 -23.04 -7.83
C HIS A 673 10.70 -21.65 -8.48
N ASN A 674 11.93 -21.31 -8.92
CA ASN A 674 12.21 -20.04 -9.59
C ASN A 674 11.46 -19.93 -10.91
N LYS A 675 11.41 -21.00 -11.70
CA LYS A 675 10.64 -21.03 -12.96
C LYS A 675 9.15 -20.87 -12.69
N MET A 676 8.61 -21.55 -11.66
CA MET A 676 7.23 -21.38 -11.26
C MET A 676 6.92 -19.94 -10.81
N ALA A 677 7.80 -19.31 -10.04
CA ALA A 677 7.62 -17.94 -9.58
C ALA A 677 7.49 -16.95 -10.76
N VAL A 678 8.33 -17.12 -11.79
CA VAL A 678 8.28 -16.32 -13.03
C VAL A 678 6.99 -16.59 -13.80
N GLU A 679 6.67 -17.85 -14.10
CA GLU A 679 5.49 -18.18 -14.90
C GLU A 679 4.16 -17.82 -14.20
N MET A 680 4.06 -18.03 -12.87
CA MET A 680 2.89 -17.59 -12.10
C MET A 680 2.74 -16.07 -12.12
N ARG A 681 3.84 -15.31 -12.08
CA ARG A 681 3.81 -13.85 -12.21
C ARG A 681 3.29 -13.41 -13.58
N GLU A 682 3.66 -14.09 -14.66
CA GLU A 682 3.14 -13.80 -16.00
C GLU A 682 1.64 -14.10 -16.12
N ILE A 683 1.20 -15.25 -15.60
CA ILE A 683 -0.23 -15.61 -15.54
C ILE A 683 -1.01 -14.55 -14.75
N TYR A 684 -0.44 -14.05 -13.65
CA TYR A 684 -1.04 -13.02 -12.83
C TYR A 684 -1.05 -11.64 -13.52
N ALA A 685 0.03 -11.23 -14.18
CA ALA A 685 0.12 -9.97 -14.92
C ALA A 685 -0.90 -9.91 -16.06
N ARG A 686 -1.09 -11.02 -16.78
CA ARG A 686 -2.12 -11.16 -17.83
C ARG A 686 -3.55 -11.01 -17.28
N ALA A 687 -3.76 -11.28 -16.00
CA ALA A 687 -5.06 -11.08 -15.35
C ALA A 687 -5.45 -9.61 -15.16
N LYS A 688 -4.51 -8.66 -15.26
CA LYS A 688 -4.73 -7.24 -14.98
C LYS A 688 -5.22 -6.42 -16.19
N GLY A 689 -5.50 -7.05 -17.33
CA GLY A 689 -6.08 -6.42 -18.52
C GLY A 689 -5.06 -5.86 -19.52
N GLY A 690 -5.52 -5.36 -20.68
CA GLY A 690 -4.66 -4.77 -21.73
C GLY A 690 -3.90 -5.77 -22.61
N TRP A 691 -4.05 -7.06 -22.37
CA TRP A 691 -3.40 -8.13 -23.13
C TRP A 691 -3.99 -8.27 -24.55
N LEU A 692 -5.29 -8.03 -24.72
CA LEU A 692 -5.97 -8.16 -26.01
C LEU A 692 -5.46 -7.12 -27.02
N GLY A 693 -5.21 -5.89 -26.57
CA GLY A 693 -4.58 -4.83 -27.35
C GLY A 693 -3.14 -5.17 -27.76
N LYS A 694 -2.35 -5.74 -26.84
CA LYS A 694 -0.98 -6.23 -27.14
C LYS A 694 -0.98 -7.42 -28.10
N TYR A 695 -1.88 -8.37 -27.92
CA TYR A 695 -2.01 -9.57 -28.77
C TYR A 695 -2.48 -9.21 -30.19
N LEU A 696 -3.46 -8.31 -30.32
CA LEU A 696 -3.90 -7.79 -31.62
C LEU A 696 -2.81 -6.95 -32.29
N SER A 697 -2.10 -6.10 -31.54
CA SER A 697 -0.98 -5.32 -32.09
C SER A 697 0.18 -6.21 -32.57
N ALA A 698 0.47 -7.29 -31.85
CA ALA A 698 1.47 -8.28 -32.27
C ALA A 698 1.04 -9.07 -33.52
N LYS A 699 -0.25 -9.45 -33.63
CA LYS A 699 -0.78 -10.14 -34.82
C LYS A 699 -0.91 -9.23 -36.05
N ILE A 700 -1.21 -7.95 -35.85
CA ILE A 700 -1.24 -6.93 -36.92
C ILE A 700 0.20 -6.58 -37.36
N GLY A 701 1.16 -6.58 -36.43
CA GLY A 701 2.59 -6.45 -36.73
C GLY A 701 3.16 -7.63 -37.52
N LEU A 702 2.65 -8.85 -37.30
CA LEU A 702 2.97 -10.04 -38.10
C LEU A 702 2.32 -10.00 -39.50
N LYS A 703 1.15 -9.37 -39.65
CA LYS A 703 0.49 -9.18 -40.95
C LYS A 703 1.12 -8.08 -41.82
N LYS A 704 1.90 -7.16 -41.24
CA LYS A 704 2.62 -6.10 -41.98
C LYS A 704 4.00 -6.51 -42.49
N LYS A 705 4.41 -7.78 -42.32
CA LYS A 705 5.72 -8.31 -42.75
C LYS A 705 5.63 -9.42 -43.81
N GLY A 706 4.50 -9.54 -44.51
CA GLY A 706 4.37 -10.43 -45.65
C GLY A 706 3.28 -9.93 -46.59
N GLY A 707 3.68 -9.20 -47.63
CA GLY A 707 2.80 -8.70 -48.68
C GLY A 707 3.63 -7.93 -49.67
N ASP A 708 4.02 -8.63 -50.74
CA ASP A 708 4.56 -8.24 -52.05
C ASP A 708 5.16 -9.57 -52.58
N GLU A 709 4.78 -10.21 -53.68
CA GLU A 709 3.90 -10.01 -54.83
C GLU A 709 3.48 -11.43 -55.27
N GLU A 710 2.29 -11.61 -55.86
CA GLU A 710 2.14 -12.37 -57.11
C GLU A 710 0.69 -12.32 -57.61
N GLU A 711 0.59 -11.96 -58.88
CA GLU A 711 -0.60 -11.73 -59.68
C GLU A 711 -1.13 -13.03 -60.30
N GLU A 712 -2.39 -12.92 -60.75
CA GLU A 712 -3.02 -13.66 -61.85
C GLU A 712 -3.80 -14.97 -61.65
N GLN A 713 -5.06 -14.82 -62.11
CA GLN A 713 -5.91 -15.77 -62.85
C GLN A 713 -6.77 -16.82 -62.10
N LYS A 714 -8.08 -16.51 -62.10
CA LYS A 714 -9.24 -17.42 -62.05
C LYS A 714 -9.21 -18.40 -63.26
N PRO A 715 -9.76 -19.63 -63.16
CA PRO A 715 -11.22 -19.77 -63.16
C PRO A 715 -11.81 -20.88 -62.26
N ALA A 716 -13.14 -20.84 -62.19
CA ALA A 716 -14.03 -21.74 -61.48
C ALA A 716 -14.16 -23.13 -62.12
N THR A 717 -14.46 -24.14 -61.31
CA THR A 717 -15.46 -25.20 -61.60
C THR A 717 -15.78 -26.02 -60.33
N SER A 718 -17.01 -26.53 -60.33
CA SER A 718 -17.69 -27.41 -59.37
C SER A 718 -17.06 -28.78 -59.16
N GLU A 719 -17.32 -29.43 -58.02
CA GLU A 719 -18.07 -30.71 -57.96
C GLU A 719 -18.33 -31.20 -56.52
N ALA A 720 -19.28 -32.13 -56.41
CA ALA A 720 -20.05 -32.53 -55.24
C ALA A 720 -19.75 -33.97 -54.78
N ALA A 721 -20.40 -34.37 -53.66
CA ALA A 721 -20.70 -35.73 -53.17
C ALA A 721 -19.51 -36.63 -52.71
N ALA A 722 -19.48 -37.19 -51.50
CA ALA A 722 -20.35 -38.14 -50.77
C ALA A 722 -20.08 -39.64 -51.10
N VAL A 723 -20.00 -40.45 -50.02
CA VAL A 723 -20.04 -41.94 -49.93
C VAL A 723 -18.69 -42.66 -50.26
N GLY A 724 -18.19 -43.69 -49.56
CA GLY A 724 -18.81 -44.65 -48.64
C GLY A 724 -17.82 -45.50 -47.81
N GLU A 725 -18.26 -46.74 -47.56
CA GLU A 725 -18.16 -47.57 -46.34
C GLU A 725 -17.01 -48.60 -46.27
N GLY A 726 -16.91 -49.26 -45.10
CA GLY A 726 -16.32 -50.61 -44.88
C GLY A 726 -14.95 -50.61 -44.18
N GLU A 727 -14.60 -51.45 -43.20
CA GLU A 727 -15.18 -52.65 -42.60
C GLU A 727 -14.43 -53.00 -41.27
N VAL A 728 -15.02 -53.92 -40.50
CA VAL A 728 -14.79 -54.46 -39.13
C VAL A 728 -13.67 -55.57 -39.20
N PRO A 729 -13.03 -56.16 -38.14
CA PRO A 729 -13.69 -56.60 -36.91
C PRO A 729 -12.95 -56.68 -35.55
N ALA A 730 -13.81 -57.02 -34.58
CA ALA A 730 -13.67 -57.21 -33.14
C ALA A 730 -12.89 -58.47 -32.72
N LEU A 731 -12.51 -58.50 -31.44
CA LEU A 731 -12.58 -59.68 -30.57
C LEU A 731 -12.84 -59.22 -29.12
N ALA A 732 -13.91 -59.77 -28.55
CA ALA A 732 -14.22 -59.83 -27.12
C ALA A 732 -14.39 -61.31 -26.79
N GLU A 733 -14.06 -61.73 -25.56
CA GLU A 733 -14.81 -62.70 -24.74
C GLU A 733 -14.04 -63.02 -23.45
N GLY A 734 -14.79 -63.21 -22.34
CA GLY A 734 -14.24 -63.74 -21.09
C GLY A 734 -14.93 -63.37 -19.77
N GLU A 735 -16.27 -63.44 -19.71
CA GLU A 735 -17.07 -63.69 -18.48
C GLU A 735 -16.69 -65.04 -17.81
N ALA A 736 -17.05 -65.47 -16.60
CA ALA A 736 -17.54 -64.92 -15.33
C ALA A 736 -17.72 -66.12 -14.35
N LEU A 737 -18.02 -65.81 -13.07
CA LEU A 737 -18.98 -66.50 -12.17
C LEU A 737 -18.53 -67.53 -11.07
N THR A 738 -18.99 -67.17 -9.86
CA THR A 738 -19.80 -67.92 -8.85
C THR A 738 -19.22 -68.84 -7.76
N GLU A 739 -19.68 -68.51 -6.53
CA GLU A 739 -20.22 -69.37 -5.43
C GLU A 739 -19.26 -70.30 -4.66
N GLY A 740 -19.36 -70.52 -3.34
CA GLY A 740 -20.26 -70.07 -2.26
C GLY A 740 -20.18 -71.06 -1.07
N VAL A 741 -20.77 -70.69 0.09
CA VAL A 741 -21.21 -71.58 1.22
C VAL A 741 -20.12 -72.11 2.19
N GLU A 742 -20.23 -72.21 3.53
CA GLU A 742 -21.10 -71.77 4.66
C GLU A 742 -20.42 -72.15 6.00
N GLY A 743 -20.76 -71.41 7.08
CA GLY A 743 -21.03 -71.94 8.44
C GLY A 743 -19.88 -71.97 9.47
N ALA A 744 -20.07 -71.75 10.78
CA ALA A 744 -21.19 -71.26 11.61
C ALA A 744 -20.70 -71.08 13.08
N GLU A 745 -21.57 -70.49 13.91
CA GLU A 745 -21.67 -70.50 15.39
C GLU A 745 -21.09 -69.35 16.25
N GLN A 746 -21.97 -68.36 16.51
CA GLN A 746 -22.65 -68.04 17.79
C GLN A 746 -21.86 -67.86 19.11
N ILE A 747 -22.16 -66.77 19.85
CA ILE A 747 -23.09 -66.73 21.01
C ILE A 747 -23.41 -65.26 21.40
N GLU A 748 -24.58 -65.12 22.03
CA GLU A 748 -25.53 -64.02 22.21
C GLU A 748 -25.19 -62.91 23.22
N GLY A 749 -26.01 -61.83 23.21
CA GLY A 749 -26.82 -61.58 24.42
C GLY A 749 -26.99 -60.16 24.98
N ALA A 750 -28.02 -59.46 24.48
CA ALA A 750 -29.06 -58.72 25.24
C ALA A 750 -28.78 -57.35 25.94
N ALA A 751 -29.60 -56.35 25.52
CA ALA A 751 -30.12 -55.22 26.32
C ALA A 751 -31.42 -55.66 27.06
N PRO A 752 -32.32 -54.82 27.62
CA PRO A 752 -32.35 -53.38 27.95
C PRO A 752 -32.95 -53.08 29.35
N GLY A 753 -33.23 -51.80 29.72
CA GLY A 753 -34.10 -51.51 30.87
C GLY A 753 -34.29 -50.03 31.24
N GLU A 754 -35.55 -49.58 31.24
CA GLU A 754 -36.10 -48.26 31.57
C GLU A 754 -36.26 -47.98 33.08
N ALA A 755 -36.56 -46.70 33.40
CA ALA A 755 -37.67 -46.23 34.26
C ALA A 755 -37.37 -45.41 35.53
N ALA A 756 -37.92 -44.18 35.52
CA ALA A 756 -38.86 -43.57 36.47
C ALA A 756 -38.48 -43.21 37.94
N ALA A 757 -38.52 -41.89 38.19
CA ALA A 757 -39.46 -41.15 39.09
C ALA A 757 -39.39 -41.21 40.64
N ALA A 758 -39.79 -40.05 41.20
CA ALA A 758 -40.33 -39.76 42.54
C ALA A 758 -39.34 -39.63 43.71
N ALA A 759 -39.54 -38.81 44.75
CA ALA A 759 -40.41 -37.65 45.06
C ALA A 759 -39.97 -37.10 46.44
N GLU A 760 -40.26 -35.82 46.69
CA GLU A 760 -40.69 -35.17 47.96
C GLU A 760 -39.99 -35.50 49.30
N ASP A 761 -39.55 -34.49 50.07
CA ASP A 761 -40.46 -33.74 50.96
C ASP A 761 -39.78 -32.51 51.62
N THR A 762 -40.61 -31.74 52.30
CA THR A 762 -40.62 -30.31 52.61
C THR A 762 -40.19 -29.96 54.05
N ALA A 763 -39.79 -28.71 54.29
CA ALA A 763 -40.27 -27.83 55.38
C ALA A 763 -39.51 -26.49 55.38
N GLY A 764 -40.26 -25.38 55.42
CA GLY A 764 -39.76 -24.02 55.16
C GLY A 764 -39.39 -23.17 56.37
N SER A 765 -39.10 -21.90 56.08
CA SER A 765 -39.43 -20.72 56.90
C SER A 765 -39.16 -19.43 56.13
N ASP A 766 -39.87 -18.38 56.55
CA ASP A 766 -40.35 -17.21 55.82
C ASP A 766 -39.37 -16.05 55.53
N GLU A 767 -39.77 -15.32 54.47
CA GLU A 767 -39.75 -13.87 54.22
C GLU A 767 -38.51 -12.98 54.47
N ARG A 768 -38.08 -12.29 53.40
CA ARG A 768 -38.45 -10.88 53.10
C ARG A 768 -37.83 -10.43 51.77
N SER A 769 -38.65 -10.04 50.78
CA SER A 769 -38.19 -9.46 49.52
C SER A 769 -38.43 -7.94 49.48
N SER A 770 -37.43 -7.21 48.96
CA SER A 770 -37.36 -5.74 48.98
C SER A 770 -38.08 -5.10 47.77
N PRO A 771 -38.66 -3.88 47.90
CA PRO A 771 -39.36 -3.15 46.83
C PRO A 771 -38.55 -2.86 45.54
N ARG A 772 -37.24 -3.18 45.52
CA ARG A 772 -36.37 -2.99 44.34
C ARG A 772 -36.58 -4.05 43.25
N ASP A 773 -37.07 -5.25 43.58
CA ASP A 773 -37.20 -6.34 42.60
C ASP A 773 -38.46 -6.23 41.72
N GLU A 774 -39.54 -5.64 42.22
CA GLU A 774 -40.73 -5.37 41.40
C GLU A 774 -40.49 -4.29 40.33
N ARG A 775 -39.66 -3.27 40.61
CA ARG A 775 -39.30 -2.23 39.61
C ARG A 775 -38.43 -2.80 38.48
N ARG A 776 -37.54 -3.75 38.75
CA ARG A 776 -36.72 -4.42 37.72
C ARG A 776 -37.55 -5.31 36.80
N ARG A 777 -38.53 -6.05 37.34
CA ARG A 777 -39.42 -6.90 36.54
C ARG A 777 -40.35 -6.10 35.62
N ARG A 778 -40.88 -4.96 36.08
CA ARG A 778 -41.71 -4.07 35.24
C ARG A 778 -40.92 -3.37 34.12
N GLY A 779 -39.66 -3.00 34.37
CA GLY A 779 -38.78 -2.40 33.35
C GLY A 779 -38.37 -3.36 32.21
N GLY A 780 -38.18 -4.65 32.52
CA GLY A 780 -37.83 -5.68 31.53
C GLY A 780 -38.97 -5.98 30.54
N ALA A 781 -40.22 -6.00 31.02
CA ALA A 781 -41.39 -6.24 30.19
C ALA A 781 -41.66 -5.09 29.20
N ALA A 782 -41.49 -3.83 29.64
CA ALA A 782 -41.65 -2.65 28.78
C ALA A 782 -40.59 -2.61 27.65
N ARG A 783 -39.32 -2.91 27.97
CA ARG A 783 -38.23 -2.96 26.97
C ARG A 783 -38.42 -4.08 25.94
N ARG A 784 -38.97 -5.24 26.34
CA ARG A 784 -39.31 -6.32 25.39
C ARG A 784 -40.45 -5.93 24.44
N ARG A 785 -41.49 -5.24 24.93
CA ARG A 785 -42.59 -4.75 24.09
C ARG A 785 -42.12 -3.69 23.09
N GLN A 786 -41.23 -2.78 23.51
CA GLN A 786 -40.66 -1.75 22.62
C GLN A 786 -39.77 -2.37 21.51
N ARG A 787 -38.96 -3.38 21.83
CA ARG A 787 -38.16 -4.12 20.85
C ARG A 787 -39.02 -4.91 19.84
N GLN A 788 -40.13 -5.51 20.27
CA GLN A 788 -41.08 -6.16 19.36
C GLN A 788 -41.79 -5.15 18.42
N ALA A 789 -42.16 -3.97 18.92
CA ALA A 789 -42.77 -2.91 18.11
C ALA A 789 -41.81 -2.39 17.02
N GLN A 790 -40.54 -2.18 17.37
CA GLN A 790 -39.50 -1.76 16.41
C GLN A 790 -39.24 -2.82 15.33
N ARG A 791 -39.22 -4.12 15.70
CA ARG A 791 -39.08 -5.21 14.72
C ARG A 791 -40.26 -5.27 13.74
N ARG A 792 -41.49 -5.05 14.22
CA ARG A 792 -42.70 -4.98 13.36
C ARG A 792 -42.65 -3.80 12.39
N GLN A 793 -42.22 -2.62 12.84
CA GLN A 793 -42.04 -1.46 11.95
C GLN A 793 -40.95 -1.70 10.89
N ALA A 794 -39.84 -2.34 11.25
CA ALA A 794 -38.77 -2.67 10.32
C ALA A 794 -39.23 -3.67 9.23
N GLN A 795 -40.03 -4.68 9.60
CA GLN A 795 -40.62 -5.62 8.64
C GLN A 795 -41.61 -4.93 7.69
N GLN A 796 -42.46 -4.03 8.18
CA GLN A 796 -43.40 -3.27 7.33
C GLN A 796 -42.66 -2.35 6.34
N ARG A 797 -41.55 -1.71 6.75
CA ARG A 797 -40.71 -0.90 5.85
C ARG A 797 -40.06 -1.75 4.76
N ARG A 798 -39.57 -2.95 5.10
CA ARG A 798 -39.00 -3.91 4.12
C ARG A 798 -40.04 -4.41 3.12
N GLN A 799 -41.27 -4.68 3.55
CA GLN A 799 -42.36 -5.05 2.64
C GLN A 799 -42.77 -3.89 1.71
N LYS A 800 -42.88 -2.65 2.21
CA LYS A 800 -43.12 -1.46 1.36
C LYS A 800 -42.00 -1.25 0.34
N GLY A 801 -40.74 -1.46 0.72
CA GLY A 801 -39.60 -1.40 -0.19
C GLY A 801 -39.64 -2.45 -1.30
N ARG A 802 -39.99 -3.70 -0.97
CA ARG A 802 -40.15 -4.78 -1.97
C ARG A 802 -41.30 -4.51 -2.95
N ARG A 803 -42.45 -3.99 -2.47
CA ARG A 803 -43.58 -3.59 -3.35
C ARG A 803 -43.21 -2.43 -4.28
N ARG A 804 -42.46 -1.43 -3.82
CA ARG A 804 -41.94 -0.34 -4.68
C ARG A 804 -40.94 -0.85 -5.74
N LYS A 805 -40.07 -1.81 -5.41
CA LYS A 805 -39.15 -2.43 -6.37
C LYS A 805 -39.87 -3.29 -7.42
N GLN A 806 -40.92 -4.03 -7.04
CA GLN A 806 -41.75 -4.78 -7.98
C GLN A 806 -42.57 -3.86 -8.89
N GLY A 807 -43.07 -2.73 -8.39
CA GLY A 807 -43.76 -1.72 -9.22
C GLY A 807 -42.85 -1.10 -10.28
N ARG A 808 -41.61 -0.77 -9.93
CA ARG A 808 -40.63 -0.23 -10.89
C ARG A 808 -40.15 -1.23 -11.94
N ARG A 809 -40.15 -2.53 -11.63
CA ARG A 809 -39.81 -3.62 -12.57
C ARG A 809 -40.95 -4.02 -13.52
N ARG A 810 -42.17 -3.53 -13.29
CA ARG A 810 -43.31 -3.71 -14.21
C ARG A 810 -43.54 -2.50 -15.11
N ALA A 811 -42.87 -1.38 -14.82
CA ALA A 811 -42.96 -0.13 -15.58
C ALA A 811 -41.74 0.12 -16.50
N ALA A 812 -40.70 -0.71 -16.36
CA ALA A 812 -39.59 -0.88 -17.30
C ALA A 812 -39.74 -2.25 -17.93
#